data_AF-A0A1J4JRD8-F1
#
_entry.id   AF-A0A1J4JRD8-F1
#
_cell.length_a   1.000
_cell.length_b   1.000
_cell.length_c   1.000
_cell.angle_alpha   90.00
_cell.angle_beta   90.00
_cell.angle_gamma   90.00
#
_symmetry.space_group_name_H-M   'P 1'
#
loop_
_entity.id
_entity.type
_entity.pdbx_description
1 polymer ?
#
loop_
_entity_poly.entity_id
_entity_poly.type
_entity_poly.pdbx_seq_one_letter_code
_entity_poly.pdbx_strand_id
1 'polypeptide(L)'
;MEYVRNCWNAACSPENFVDALFQRNDDDFTKSVISSLLDLTANSTIPQFLQYLGALLKYKPNLFRIILNDDQNDYGLGFIRFINYIGCNFLNIFDIDCSIENAKCVLKILTYCLTLSPEKICVDALLTLCEDQKFPLLISSSRVFYEQEIHKLRPAFRERVPHESVPFSISLLHKAVFNDNIAKVSLFQQHDLVPLILSNLLGLSKMSHFPRFLTKNSFVHFFLHVISDFVHNPSLVLAHLVVEILPGFVTGNLKQLIVDLRSHLNHGISDLKCTFFIDPDKIEVLLTSKPPNDSIPPEDLLTTVYQYPSTITCFSDRLLNLMQPENLTGFVSLIPQLLNSYYDVIFYLTIQDKFLDFIQKLIYLCEHASKNGNFADLWFLLTYYLHFNWSRGSPYIRHSLSSLTEKTSDDIRYFFTALFTYSDPNFTPSSIDSPSTSFQFTIKLLHRLINDRSLPNLKKVAEQSIMCPHFWPSILISCLCHPSHEYRILANYKLSNTPIVNELFFNLMTLINKPHKSIYLINSFFGYEMHKKLKPNNIDDLNSVIKSQIMSLETVSHITTTEFYHITCSWRAWREIFGLRNFIGTVFQVTNNITKNFKIPADSLAFYENIAFIFTITCDQKMEAINEVLDSTFDFIKESLSEMTAALGLCCFCMDMVCLTEKNWEVLFDRVFDFARTILEEDPQGENMSAVFALGFIRRSLFTPFIQNRITDVHFDYIEKFTDWPTLIDYFVVKSRLKWQGQF
;
A
#
# COMPACT_ATOMS: atom_id res chain seq x y z
N MET A 1 47.06 -44.48 8.37
CA MET A 1 47.32 -45.46 7.28
C MET A 1 47.47 -46.91 7.74
N GLU A 2 48.33 -47.24 8.71
CA GLU A 2 48.54 -48.64 9.15
C GLU A 2 47.26 -49.33 9.63
N TYR A 3 46.41 -48.62 10.37
CA TYR A 3 45.10 -49.10 10.80
C TYR A 3 44.17 -49.46 9.62
N VAL A 4 43.99 -48.53 8.66
CA VAL A 4 43.18 -48.76 7.45
C VAL A 4 43.68 -49.95 6.65
N ARG A 5 45.01 -50.07 6.50
CA ARG A 5 45.66 -51.20 5.81
C ARG A 5 45.40 -52.54 6.52
N ASN A 6 45.49 -52.57 7.85
CA ASN A 6 45.27 -53.79 8.62
C ASN A 6 43.80 -54.25 8.55
N CYS A 7 42.86 -53.31 8.68
CA CYS A 7 41.43 -53.60 8.54
C CYS A 7 41.04 -54.00 7.10
N TRP A 8 41.68 -53.40 6.10
CA TRP A 8 41.52 -53.78 4.70
C TRP A 8 41.98 -55.21 4.44
N ASN A 9 43.20 -55.54 4.86
CA ASN A 9 43.78 -56.88 4.68
C ASN A 9 43.00 -57.97 5.44
N ALA A 10 42.39 -57.61 6.57
CA ALA A 10 41.54 -58.49 7.37
C ALA A 10 40.09 -58.58 6.87
N ALA A 11 39.73 -57.84 5.81
CA ALA A 11 38.37 -57.74 5.28
C ALA A 11 37.32 -57.42 6.38
N CYS A 12 37.66 -56.50 7.29
CA CYS A 12 36.75 -56.08 8.35
C CYS A 12 35.41 -55.57 7.77
N SER A 13 34.30 -55.88 8.42
CA SER A 13 33.02 -55.24 8.11
C SER A 13 33.07 -53.76 8.54
N PRO A 14 32.27 -52.87 7.93
CA PRO A 14 32.20 -51.46 8.31
C PRO A 14 31.82 -51.24 9.78
N GLU A 15 30.96 -52.09 10.33
CA GLU A 15 30.55 -52.04 11.74
C GLU A 15 31.72 -52.37 12.66
N ASN A 16 32.41 -53.48 12.40
CA ASN A 16 33.58 -53.89 13.18
C ASN A 16 34.74 -52.89 13.06
N PHE A 17 34.87 -52.24 11.90
CA PHE A 17 35.86 -51.20 11.66
C PHE A 17 35.62 -49.96 12.54
N VAL A 18 34.36 -49.54 12.67
CA VAL A 18 33.99 -48.40 13.53
C VAL A 18 33.99 -48.77 15.00
N ASP A 19 33.52 -49.95 15.38
CA ASP A 19 33.51 -50.41 16.78
C ASP A 19 34.94 -50.44 17.37
N ALA A 20 35.92 -50.87 16.58
CA ALA A 20 37.32 -50.87 16.98
C ALA A 20 37.92 -49.45 17.09
N LEU A 21 37.44 -48.48 16.30
CA LEU A 21 37.79 -47.07 16.45
C LEU A 21 37.13 -46.45 17.69
N PHE A 22 35.86 -46.81 17.94
CA PHE A 22 35.08 -46.31 19.07
C PHE A 22 35.66 -46.77 20.41
N GLN A 23 36.12 -48.03 20.49
CA GLN A 23 36.79 -48.57 21.68
C GLN A 23 38.06 -47.80 22.06
N ARG A 24 38.70 -47.11 21.11
CA ARG A 24 39.87 -46.25 21.38
C ARG A 24 39.49 -44.87 21.90
N ASN A 25 38.27 -44.39 21.64
CA ASN A 25 37.74 -43.09 22.04
C ASN A 25 38.71 -41.90 21.84
N ASP A 26 39.37 -41.87 20.69
CA ASP A 26 40.35 -40.83 20.31
C ASP A 26 39.88 -40.15 19.01
N ASP A 27 39.42 -38.92 19.14
CA ASP A 27 38.87 -38.13 18.03
C ASP A 27 39.96 -37.64 17.07
N ASP A 28 41.18 -37.38 17.53
CA ASP A 28 42.30 -36.98 16.68
C ASP A 28 42.80 -38.17 15.84
N PHE A 29 42.87 -39.35 16.45
CA PHE A 29 43.16 -40.58 15.72
C PHE A 29 42.07 -40.89 14.70
N THR A 30 40.79 -40.77 15.09
CA THR A 30 39.65 -41.00 14.19
C THR A 30 39.64 -39.99 13.03
N LYS A 31 39.94 -38.71 13.30
CA LYS A 31 40.11 -37.67 12.27
C LYS A 31 41.22 -38.06 11.29
N SER A 32 42.39 -38.50 11.77
CA SER A 32 43.49 -38.96 10.93
C SER A 32 43.11 -40.16 10.04
N VAL A 33 42.28 -41.08 10.57
CA VAL A 33 41.74 -42.21 9.81
C VAL A 33 40.77 -41.73 8.71
N ILE A 34 39.86 -40.81 9.01
CA ILE A 34 38.95 -40.23 8.02
C ILE A 34 39.74 -39.51 6.92
N SER A 35 40.70 -38.65 7.28
CA SER A 35 41.57 -37.95 6.32
C SER A 35 42.34 -38.93 5.43
N SER A 36 42.89 -40.01 6.02
CA SER A 36 43.58 -41.06 5.26
C SER A 36 42.66 -41.76 4.26
N LEU A 37 41.41 -42.06 4.66
CA LEU A 37 40.42 -42.67 3.79
C LEU A 37 39.99 -41.72 2.66
N LEU A 38 39.78 -40.44 2.95
CA LEU A 38 39.45 -39.43 1.94
C LEU A 38 40.57 -39.31 0.89
N ASP A 39 41.83 -39.25 1.31
CA ASP A 39 42.99 -39.22 0.39
C ASP A 39 43.09 -40.49 -0.48
N LEU A 40 42.88 -41.67 0.11
CA LEU A 40 42.82 -42.93 -0.65
C LEU A 40 41.67 -42.96 -1.66
N THR A 41 40.51 -42.45 -1.28
CA THR A 41 39.34 -42.39 -2.16
C THR A 41 39.50 -41.37 -3.27
N ALA A 42 40.24 -40.27 -3.06
CA ALA A 42 40.54 -39.29 -4.10
C ALA A 42 41.24 -39.96 -5.30
N ASN A 43 42.19 -40.86 -5.01
CA ASN A 43 43.01 -41.54 -6.01
C ASN A 43 42.37 -42.83 -6.57
N SER A 44 41.45 -43.47 -5.85
CA SER A 44 40.85 -44.75 -6.26
C SER A 44 39.43 -44.97 -5.72
N THR A 45 38.50 -45.43 -6.58
CA THR A 45 37.13 -45.77 -6.18
C THR A 45 37.07 -47.21 -5.66
N ILE A 46 37.43 -47.38 -4.40
CA ILE A 46 37.39 -48.68 -3.72
C ILE A 46 36.11 -48.73 -2.85
N PRO A 47 35.13 -49.61 -3.17
CA PRO A 47 33.82 -49.61 -2.51
C PRO A 47 33.87 -49.76 -0.99
N GLN A 48 34.78 -50.59 -0.47
CA GLN A 48 34.87 -50.84 0.96
C GLN A 48 35.47 -49.64 1.74
N PHE A 49 36.29 -48.78 1.11
CA PHE A 49 36.70 -47.51 1.73
C PHE A 49 35.53 -46.53 1.85
N LEU A 50 34.66 -46.48 0.84
CA LEU A 50 33.45 -45.66 0.87
C LEU A 50 32.44 -46.18 1.91
N GLN A 51 32.32 -47.50 2.09
CA GLN A 51 31.53 -48.11 3.15
C GLN A 51 32.06 -47.76 4.54
N TYR A 52 33.38 -47.77 4.75
CA TYR A 52 33.99 -47.34 6.01
C TYR A 52 33.71 -45.85 6.30
N LEU A 53 33.84 -44.98 5.30
CA LEU A 53 33.46 -43.57 5.44
C LEU A 53 31.96 -43.40 5.75
N GLY A 54 31.09 -44.18 5.11
CA GLY A 54 29.64 -44.16 5.37
C GLY A 54 29.29 -44.57 6.79
N ALA A 55 29.93 -45.61 7.31
CA ALA A 55 29.78 -46.00 8.72
C ALA A 55 30.28 -44.88 9.64
N LEU A 56 31.47 -44.34 9.41
CA LEU A 56 32.04 -43.25 10.20
C LEU A 56 31.18 -41.99 10.20
N LEU A 57 30.55 -41.63 9.08
CA LEU A 57 29.63 -40.49 8.98
C LEU A 57 28.45 -40.62 9.94
N LYS A 58 27.90 -41.84 10.10
CA LYS A 58 26.79 -42.13 11.01
C LYS A 58 27.18 -41.98 12.48
N TYR A 59 28.42 -42.32 12.83
CA TYR A 59 28.88 -42.34 14.23
C TYR A 59 29.56 -41.04 14.69
N LYS A 60 30.31 -40.35 13.80
CA LYS A 60 31.09 -39.13 14.12
C LYS A 60 30.96 -38.06 13.02
N PRO A 61 29.75 -37.54 12.73
CA PRO A 61 29.52 -36.56 11.66
C PRO A 61 30.32 -35.26 11.85
N ASN A 62 30.53 -34.83 13.09
CA ASN A 62 31.28 -33.61 13.41
C ASN A 62 32.73 -33.62 12.91
N LEU A 63 33.39 -34.79 12.88
CA LEU A 63 34.76 -34.89 12.39
C LEU A 63 34.87 -34.58 10.89
N PHE A 64 33.84 -34.91 10.10
CA PHE A 64 33.78 -34.54 8.69
C PHE A 64 33.67 -33.02 8.49
N ARG A 65 32.89 -32.33 9.34
CA ARG A 65 32.83 -30.85 9.36
C ARG A 65 34.19 -30.24 9.70
N ILE A 66 34.89 -30.78 10.70
CA ILE A 66 36.23 -30.31 11.08
C ILE A 66 37.22 -30.47 9.93
N ILE A 67 37.21 -31.61 9.23
CA ILE A 67 38.10 -31.86 8.09
C ILE A 67 37.75 -30.93 6.90
N LEU A 68 36.46 -30.73 6.60
CA LEU A 68 36.04 -29.77 5.58
C LEU A 68 36.46 -28.34 5.91
N ASN A 69 36.44 -27.95 7.19
CA ASN A 69 36.85 -26.60 7.60
C ASN A 69 38.35 -26.35 7.52
N ASP A 70 39.17 -27.40 7.46
CA ASP A 70 40.63 -27.31 7.31
C ASP A 70 41.02 -26.63 6.00
N ASP A 71 41.98 -25.70 6.02
CA ASP A 71 42.29 -24.85 4.86
C ASP A 71 43.04 -25.58 3.74
N GLN A 72 43.46 -26.82 3.99
CA GLN A 72 44.05 -27.69 2.98
C GLN A 72 42.97 -28.32 2.09
N ASN A 73 43.07 -28.09 0.77
CA ASN A 73 42.13 -28.61 -0.23
C ASN A 73 42.41 -30.06 -0.66
N ASP A 74 43.30 -30.74 0.04
CA ASP A 74 43.89 -32.01 -0.39
C ASP A 74 42.87 -33.16 -0.45
N TYR A 75 41.77 -33.04 0.30
CA TYR A 75 40.73 -34.08 0.40
C TYR A 75 39.54 -33.88 -0.54
N GLY A 76 39.52 -32.79 -1.35
CA GLY A 76 38.33 -32.39 -2.10
C GLY A 76 37.76 -33.47 -3.02
N LEU A 77 38.62 -34.16 -3.78
CA LEU A 77 38.17 -35.22 -4.69
C LEU A 77 37.69 -36.49 -3.94
N GLY A 78 38.24 -36.74 -2.75
CA GLY A 78 37.77 -37.80 -1.85
C GLY A 78 36.35 -37.54 -1.37
N PHE A 79 36.06 -36.29 -0.96
CA PHE A 79 34.69 -35.86 -0.62
C PHE A 79 33.73 -36.00 -1.79
N ILE A 80 34.11 -35.55 -2.99
CA ILE A 80 33.27 -35.66 -4.20
C ILE A 80 32.88 -37.12 -4.49
N ARG A 81 33.83 -38.06 -4.42
CA ARG A 81 33.56 -39.48 -4.63
C ARG A 81 32.73 -40.09 -3.50
N PHE A 82 32.91 -39.62 -2.27
CA PHE A 82 32.10 -40.05 -1.13
C PHE A 82 30.66 -39.55 -1.23
N ILE A 83 30.44 -38.31 -1.65
CA ILE A 83 29.12 -37.73 -1.89
C ILE A 83 28.36 -38.52 -2.96
N ASN A 84 29.01 -38.83 -4.09
CA ASN A 84 28.42 -39.68 -5.14
C ASN A 84 28.02 -41.08 -4.64
N TYR A 85 28.65 -41.58 -3.57
CA TYR A 85 28.34 -42.87 -2.99
C TYR A 85 27.21 -42.81 -1.95
N ILE A 86 27.27 -41.85 -1.02
CA ILE A 86 26.34 -41.77 0.12
C ILE A 86 25.06 -41.00 -0.21
N GLY A 87 25.09 -40.19 -1.28
CA GLY A 87 23.97 -39.38 -1.73
C GLY A 87 23.69 -38.16 -0.85
N CYS A 88 22.44 -37.69 -0.90
CA CYS A 88 21.95 -36.58 -0.08
C CYS A 88 22.05 -36.82 1.43
N ASN A 89 22.21 -38.06 1.89
CA ASN A 89 22.46 -38.38 3.31
C ASN A 89 23.70 -37.67 3.87
N PHE A 90 24.65 -37.28 3.01
CA PHE A 90 25.78 -36.45 3.43
C PHE A 90 25.34 -35.13 4.07
N LEU A 91 24.23 -34.56 3.61
CA LEU A 91 23.69 -33.28 4.10
C LEU A 91 23.15 -33.35 5.53
N ASN A 92 22.96 -34.56 6.08
CA ASN A 92 22.49 -34.73 7.46
C ASN A 92 23.50 -34.29 8.51
N ILE A 93 24.76 -34.06 8.14
CA ILE A 93 25.77 -33.50 9.04
C ILE A 93 25.60 -32.00 9.27
N PHE A 94 24.85 -31.32 8.41
CA PHE A 94 24.63 -29.88 8.46
C PHE A 94 23.25 -29.58 9.04
N ASP A 95 23.21 -28.76 10.07
CA ASP A 95 21.97 -28.15 10.56
C ASP A 95 21.63 -26.95 9.68
N ILE A 96 20.33 -26.66 9.53
CA ILE A 96 19.86 -25.45 8.86
C ILE A 96 19.97 -24.30 9.87
N ASP A 97 21.20 -23.83 10.09
CA ASP A 97 21.50 -22.75 11.01
C ASP A 97 22.32 -21.64 10.36
N CYS A 98 22.35 -20.46 10.98
CA CYS A 98 23.28 -19.38 10.60
C CYS A 98 24.66 -19.60 11.26
N SER A 99 25.23 -20.81 11.27
CA SER A 99 26.59 -21.01 11.78
C SER A 99 27.65 -20.75 10.70
N ILE A 100 28.69 -19.99 11.07
CA ILE A 100 29.81 -19.65 10.17
C ILE A 100 30.54 -20.92 9.70
N GLU A 101 30.68 -21.90 10.60
CA GLU A 101 31.35 -23.17 10.30
C GLU A 101 30.60 -24.00 9.27
N ASN A 102 29.27 -24.10 9.36
CA ASN A 102 28.46 -24.79 8.36
C ASN A 102 28.52 -24.06 7.02
N ALA A 103 28.44 -22.73 7.04
CA ALA A 103 28.54 -21.92 5.84
C ALA A 103 29.89 -22.14 5.11
N LYS A 104 31.00 -22.27 5.84
CA LYS A 104 32.33 -22.51 5.25
C LYS A 104 32.43 -23.90 4.62
N CYS A 105 31.97 -24.95 5.31
CA CYS A 105 31.91 -26.32 4.76
C CYS A 105 30.99 -26.39 3.53
N VAL A 106 29.78 -25.85 3.70
CA VAL A 106 28.85 -25.30 2.70
C VAL A 106 29.47 -25.01 1.34
N LEU A 107 30.13 -23.86 1.36
CA LEU A 107 30.81 -23.22 0.27
C LEU A 107 31.96 -24.05 -0.31
N LYS A 108 32.73 -24.75 0.53
CA LYS A 108 33.83 -25.60 0.07
C LYS A 108 33.33 -26.77 -0.76
N ILE A 109 32.23 -27.41 -0.36
CA ILE A 109 31.62 -28.49 -1.15
C ILE A 109 31.20 -27.97 -2.53
N LEU A 110 30.53 -26.81 -2.59
CA LEU A 110 30.19 -26.17 -3.86
C LEU A 110 31.45 -25.85 -4.68
N THR A 111 32.49 -25.31 -4.04
CA THR A 111 33.76 -25.00 -4.69
C THR A 111 34.42 -26.25 -5.27
N TYR A 112 34.39 -27.37 -4.55
CA TYR A 112 34.91 -28.66 -5.03
C TYR A 112 34.15 -29.15 -6.26
N CYS A 113 32.81 -29.08 -6.22
CA CYS A 113 31.96 -29.45 -7.35
C CYS A 113 32.25 -28.60 -8.59
N LEU A 114 32.57 -27.31 -8.40
CA LEU A 114 32.71 -26.35 -9.49
C LEU A 114 34.14 -26.13 -9.99
N THR A 115 35.18 -26.50 -9.23
CA THR A 115 36.57 -26.16 -9.59
C THR A 115 37.47 -27.37 -9.78
N LEU A 116 37.19 -28.51 -9.15
CA LEU A 116 38.04 -29.71 -9.25
C LEU A 116 37.86 -30.45 -10.58
N SER A 117 38.80 -31.36 -10.84
CA SER A 117 38.84 -32.29 -11.98
C SER A 117 38.98 -33.73 -11.46
N PRO A 118 38.37 -34.74 -12.11
CA PRO A 118 37.62 -34.68 -13.38
C PRO A 118 36.22 -34.07 -13.23
N GLU A 119 35.86 -33.22 -14.19
CA GLU A 119 34.61 -32.43 -14.16
C GLU A 119 33.36 -33.30 -14.03
N LYS A 120 33.25 -34.38 -14.81
CA LYS A 120 32.07 -35.25 -14.82
C LYS A 120 31.69 -35.74 -13.42
N ILE A 121 32.66 -36.24 -12.65
CA ILE A 121 32.42 -36.78 -11.30
C ILE A 121 32.01 -35.66 -10.32
N CYS A 122 32.54 -34.45 -10.53
CA CYS A 122 32.22 -33.28 -9.71
C CYS A 122 30.80 -32.75 -10.00
N VAL A 123 30.39 -32.73 -11.27
CA VAL A 123 29.02 -32.39 -11.68
C VAL A 123 28.03 -33.46 -11.20
N ASP A 124 28.37 -34.75 -11.32
CA ASP A 124 27.53 -35.85 -10.81
C ASP A 124 27.28 -35.69 -9.30
N ALA A 125 28.30 -35.29 -8.52
CA ALA A 125 28.16 -35.04 -7.08
C ALA A 125 27.26 -33.84 -6.80
N LEU A 126 27.37 -32.77 -7.58
CA LEU A 126 26.48 -31.61 -7.47
C LEU A 126 25.03 -31.99 -7.74
N LEU A 127 24.77 -32.75 -8.81
CA LEU A 127 23.44 -33.24 -9.15
C LEU A 127 22.86 -34.14 -8.06
N THR A 128 23.70 -35.02 -7.50
CA THR A 128 23.34 -35.91 -6.39
C THR A 128 22.96 -35.14 -5.12
N LEU A 129 23.72 -34.10 -4.76
CA LEU A 129 23.37 -33.24 -3.61
C LEU A 129 22.07 -32.46 -3.86
N CYS A 130 21.83 -32.06 -5.10
CA CYS A 130 20.59 -31.42 -5.51
C CYS A 130 19.39 -32.37 -5.57
N GLU A 131 19.50 -33.68 -5.36
CA GLU A 131 18.30 -34.51 -5.21
C GLU A 131 17.47 -34.10 -3.99
N ASP A 132 18.11 -33.48 -2.99
CA ASP A 132 17.48 -32.90 -1.81
C ASP A 132 17.49 -31.35 -1.87
N GLN A 133 16.35 -30.74 -1.53
CA GLN A 133 16.17 -29.28 -1.51
C GLN A 133 16.94 -28.60 -0.36
N LYS A 134 17.41 -29.38 0.62
CA LYS A 134 18.28 -28.90 1.72
C LYS A 134 19.60 -28.34 1.21
N PHE A 135 20.20 -28.89 0.15
CA PHE A 135 21.49 -28.38 -0.35
C PHE A 135 21.40 -26.95 -0.91
N PRO A 136 20.47 -26.62 -1.84
CA PRO A 136 20.19 -25.24 -2.23
C PRO A 136 19.97 -24.29 -1.05
N LEU A 137 19.27 -24.75 -0.01
CA LEU A 137 19.04 -23.97 1.18
C LEU A 137 20.33 -23.67 1.94
N LEU A 138 21.17 -24.66 2.20
CA LEU A 138 22.47 -24.49 2.86
C LEU A 138 23.41 -23.56 2.07
N ILE A 139 23.32 -23.58 0.73
CA ILE A 139 24.05 -22.64 -0.12
C ILE A 139 23.52 -21.22 0.11
N SER A 140 22.21 -21.02 0.14
CA SER A 140 21.64 -19.70 0.42
C SER A 140 21.99 -19.20 1.83
N SER A 141 21.98 -20.05 2.86
CA SER A 141 22.37 -19.65 4.23
C SER A 141 23.84 -19.25 4.31
N SER A 142 24.72 -19.92 3.55
CA SER A 142 26.15 -19.59 3.52
C SER A 142 26.45 -18.19 2.97
N ARG A 143 25.56 -17.61 2.14
CA ARG A 143 25.65 -16.23 1.64
C ARG A 143 25.68 -15.20 2.75
N VAL A 144 25.00 -15.45 3.87
CA VAL A 144 24.98 -14.56 5.04
C VAL A 144 26.40 -14.28 5.55
N PHE A 145 27.36 -15.18 5.31
CA PHE A 145 28.75 -15.02 5.72
C PHE A 145 29.74 -14.89 4.55
N TYR A 146 29.44 -15.46 3.39
CA TYR A 146 30.38 -15.59 2.27
C TYR A 146 29.78 -15.19 0.91
N GLU A 147 29.04 -14.07 0.86
CA GLU A 147 28.40 -13.55 -0.37
C GLU A 147 29.44 -13.29 -1.48
N GLN A 148 30.61 -12.75 -1.15
CA GLN A 148 31.64 -12.40 -2.13
C GLN A 148 32.25 -13.65 -2.78
N GLU A 149 32.47 -14.71 -2.00
CA GLU A 149 32.98 -15.98 -2.47
C GLU A 149 31.98 -16.66 -3.40
N ILE A 150 30.68 -16.65 -3.05
CA ILE A 150 29.63 -17.15 -3.93
C ILE A 150 29.58 -16.36 -5.24
N HIS A 151 29.74 -15.04 -5.17
CA HIS A 151 29.84 -14.22 -6.38
C HIS A 151 31.03 -14.61 -7.27
N LYS A 152 32.19 -14.95 -6.67
CA LYS A 152 33.37 -15.45 -7.41
C LYS A 152 33.14 -16.81 -8.08
N LEU A 153 32.24 -17.65 -7.54
CA LEU A 153 31.92 -18.97 -8.10
C LEU A 153 30.93 -18.93 -9.27
N ARG A 154 30.20 -17.82 -9.46
CA ARG A 154 29.19 -17.66 -10.52
C ARG A 154 29.68 -18.00 -11.94
N PRO A 155 30.89 -17.59 -12.38
CA PRO A 155 31.40 -17.93 -13.71
C PRO A 155 31.56 -19.44 -13.91
N ALA A 156 32.20 -20.12 -12.94
CA ALA A 156 32.39 -21.57 -12.97
C ALA A 156 31.06 -22.33 -12.94
N PHE A 157 30.08 -21.81 -12.21
CA PHE A 157 28.73 -22.37 -12.18
C PHE A 157 28.06 -22.31 -13.57
N ARG A 158 28.11 -21.16 -14.26
CA ARG A 158 27.52 -21.00 -15.60
C ARG A 158 28.16 -21.89 -16.66
N GLU A 159 29.45 -22.17 -16.51
CA GLU A 159 30.19 -23.03 -17.44
C GLU A 159 29.84 -24.52 -17.27
N ARG A 160 29.70 -24.98 -16.01
CA ARG A 160 29.62 -26.41 -15.69
C ARG A 160 28.22 -26.94 -15.41
N VAL A 161 27.25 -26.07 -15.10
CA VAL A 161 25.88 -26.47 -14.75
C VAL A 161 24.94 -26.21 -15.94
N PRO A 162 24.26 -27.23 -16.50
CA PRO A 162 23.41 -27.06 -17.67
C PRO A 162 22.21 -26.16 -17.40
N HIS A 163 21.89 -25.28 -18.36
CA HIS A 163 20.78 -24.33 -18.29
C HIS A 163 19.43 -24.90 -18.76
N GLU A 164 19.40 -26.02 -19.50
CA GLU A 164 18.18 -26.54 -20.15
C GLU A 164 17.71 -27.87 -19.54
N SER A 165 16.39 -27.99 -19.30
CA SER A 165 15.68 -29.19 -18.81
C SER A 165 16.13 -29.74 -17.46
N VAL A 166 16.10 -28.89 -16.43
CA VAL A 166 16.72 -29.20 -15.13
C VAL A 166 15.67 -29.57 -14.05
N PRO A 167 15.90 -30.61 -13.22
CA PRO A 167 15.10 -30.90 -12.02
C PRO A 167 14.82 -29.65 -11.16
N PHE A 168 13.63 -29.59 -10.54
CA PHE A 168 13.15 -28.46 -9.72
C PHE A 168 14.18 -27.99 -8.67
N SER A 169 14.91 -28.91 -8.06
CA SER A 169 15.92 -28.61 -7.03
C SER A 169 17.17 -27.86 -7.56
N ILE A 170 17.56 -28.06 -8.82
CA ILE A 170 18.66 -27.30 -9.41
C ILE A 170 18.20 -25.90 -9.79
N SER A 171 16.91 -25.71 -10.11
CA SER A 171 16.33 -24.37 -10.23
C SER A 171 16.41 -23.60 -8.89
N LEU A 172 16.23 -24.29 -7.76
CA LEU A 172 16.45 -23.73 -6.43
C LEU A 172 17.92 -23.44 -6.16
N LEU A 173 18.85 -24.30 -6.59
CA LEU A 173 20.29 -24.01 -6.47
C LEU A 173 20.67 -22.78 -7.30
N HIS A 174 20.16 -22.67 -8.52
CA HIS A 174 20.38 -21.50 -9.37
C HIS A 174 19.82 -20.23 -8.70
N LYS A 175 18.64 -20.32 -8.08
CA LYS A 175 18.07 -19.25 -7.26
C LYS A 175 19.00 -18.91 -6.09
N ALA A 176 19.48 -19.89 -5.33
CA ALA A 176 20.37 -19.67 -4.20
C ALA A 176 21.66 -18.94 -4.61
N VAL A 177 22.27 -19.29 -5.75
CA VAL A 177 23.55 -18.72 -6.21
C VAL A 177 23.41 -17.36 -6.91
N PHE A 178 22.38 -17.20 -7.75
CA PHE A 178 22.24 -16.04 -8.65
C PHE A 178 21.16 -15.05 -8.25
N ASN A 179 20.19 -15.41 -7.40
CA ASN A 179 19.12 -14.48 -7.05
C ASN A 179 19.70 -13.31 -6.25
N ASP A 180 19.59 -12.11 -6.82
CA ASP A 180 20.01 -10.85 -6.19
C ASP A 180 18.82 -9.93 -5.92
N ASN A 181 17.60 -10.39 -6.22
CA ASN A 181 16.40 -9.63 -6.00
C ASN A 181 16.07 -9.61 -4.52
N ILE A 182 16.40 -8.49 -3.88
CA ILE A 182 16.02 -8.25 -2.49
C ILE A 182 14.59 -7.73 -2.39
N ALA A 183 14.10 -6.96 -3.35
CA ALA A 183 12.79 -6.35 -3.26
C ALA A 183 11.97 -6.60 -4.53
N LYS A 184 10.66 -6.70 -4.36
CA LYS A 184 9.69 -6.78 -5.46
C LYS A 184 8.73 -5.60 -5.37
N VAL A 185 8.25 -5.16 -6.53
CA VAL A 185 7.21 -4.13 -6.61
C VAL A 185 5.93 -4.69 -6.00
N SER A 186 5.63 -4.29 -4.77
CA SER A 186 4.48 -4.80 -4.00
C SER A 186 3.34 -3.80 -3.86
N LEU A 187 3.61 -2.50 -3.96
CA LEU A 187 2.63 -1.44 -3.74
C LEU A 187 2.36 -0.69 -5.04
N PHE A 188 1.08 -0.34 -5.27
CA PHE A 188 0.62 0.52 -6.38
C PHE A 188 0.94 -0.01 -7.78
N GLN A 189 0.60 -1.28 -8.03
CA GLN A 189 0.72 -1.86 -9.37
C GLN A 189 -0.28 -1.25 -10.37
N GLN A 190 -1.39 -0.67 -9.89
CA GLN A 190 -2.34 0.08 -10.71
C GLN A 190 -1.98 1.56 -10.79
N HIS A 191 -1.75 2.04 -12.00
CA HIS A 191 -1.16 3.36 -12.25
C HIS A 191 -2.15 4.52 -12.07
N ASP A 192 -3.44 4.31 -12.36
CA ASP A 192 -4.42 5.41 -12.45
C ASP A 192 -5.03 5.84 -11.11
N LEU A 193 -4.99 4.99 -10.08
CA LEU A 193 -5.58 5.29 -8.75
C LEU A 193 -4.61 5.94 -7.78
N VAL A 194 -3.30 5.79 -8.02
CA VAL A 194 -2.29 6.19 -7.04
C VAL A 194 -2.35 7.67 -6.68
N PRO A 195 -2.47 8.62 -7.62
CA PRO A 195 -2.53 10.03 -7.26
C PRO A 195 -3.75 10.35 -6.40
N LEU A 196 -4.90 9.72 -6.68
CA LEU A 196 -6.13 9.90 -5.89
C LEU A 196 -5.98 9.38 -4.47
N ILE A 197 -5.41 8.19 -4.32
CA ILE A 197 -5.16 7.55 -3.01
C ILE A 197 -4.18 8.39 -2.20
N LEU A 198 -3.02 8.71 -2.78
CA LEU A 198 -1.99 9.48 -2.09
C LEU A 198 -2.50 10.85 -1.65
N SER A 199 -3.25 11.55 -2.52
CA SER A 199 -3.83 12.86 -2.19
C SER A 199 -4.79 12.79 -1.00
N ASN A 200 -5.57 11.72 -0.89
CA ASN A 200 -6.47 11.51 0.25
C ASN A 200 -5.72 11.16 1.53
N LEU A 201 -4.69 10.33 1.43
CA LEU A 201 -3.85 9.96 2.55
C LEU A 201 -3.06 11.16 3.10
N LEU A 202 -2.56 12.02 2.21
CA LEU A 202 -1.89 13.28 2.56
C LEU A 202 -2.83 14.30 3.20
N GLY A 203 -4.09 14.35 2.76
CA GLY A 203 -5.12 15.19 3.39
C GLY A 203 -5.51 14.74 4.80
N LEU A 204 -5.15 13.51 5.20
CA LEU A 204 -5.41 12.95 6.53
C LEU A 204 -4.17 12.94 7.43
N SER A 205 -2.97 12.80 6.84
CA SER A 205 -1.70 12.65 7.57
C SER A 205 -0.51 13.05 6.68
N LYS A 206 0.64 13.40 7.27
CA LYS A 206 1.80 13.89 6.50
C LYS A 206 2.57 12.81 5.70
N MET A 207 2.15 11.53 5.76
CA MET A 207 2.67 10.39 4.97
C MET A 207 4.19 10.38 4.75
N SER A 208 4.96 10.55 5.83
CA SER A 208 6.41 10.68 5.78
C SER A 208 7.15 9.34 5.68
N HIS A 209 6.49 8.25 6.10
CA HIS A 209 7.09 6.91 6.12
C HIS A 209 6.84 6.10 4.86
N PHE A 210 5.74 6.38 4.16
CA PHE A 210 5.29 5.65 2.99
C PHE A 210 6.39 5.34 1.93
N PRO A 211 7.27 6.28 1.54
CA PRO A 211 8.31 6.02 0.54
C PRO A 211 9.32 4.95 0.96
N ARG A 212 9.47 4.69 2.26
CA ARG A 212 10.42 3.71 2.79
C ARG A 212 10.02 2.27 2.43
N PHE A 213 8.75 2.03 2.10
CA PHE A 213 8.25 0.74 1.65
C PHE A 213 8.37 0.55 0.13
N LEU A 214 8.77 1.59 -0.61
CA LEU A 214 8.95 1.53 -2.06
C LEU A 214 10.40 1.24 -2.42
N THR A 215 10.59 0.44 -3.48
CA THR A 215 11.90 0.34 -4.13
C THR A 215 12.18 1.64 -4.89
N LYS A 216 13.46 1.95 -5.15
CA LYS A 216 13.83 3.10 -6.00
C LYS A 216 13.13 3.04 -7.37
N ASN A 217 13.03 1.86 -7.97
CA ASN A 217 12.36 1.65 -9.25
C ASN A 217 10.85 1.90 -9.15
N SER A 218 10.20 1.37 -8.10
CA SER A 218 8.77 1.60 -7.83
C SER A 218 8.47 3.08 -7.63
N PHE A 219 9.33 3.78 -6.88
CA PHE A 219 9.20 5.21 -6.65
C PHE A 219 9.35 6.01 -7.94
N VAL A 220 10.37 5.70 -8.75
CA VAL A 220 10.59 6.35 -10.06
C VAL A 220 9.39 6.14 -10.98
N HIS A 221 8.88 4.90 -11.06
CA HIS A 221 7.71 4.58 -11.87
C HIS A 221 6.48 5.35 -11.41
N PHE A 222 6.26 5.39 -10.09
CA PHE A 222 5.19 6.15 -9.48
C PHE A 222 5.29 7.65 -9.80
N PHE A 223 6.47 8.24 -9.67
CA PHE A 223 6.71 9.65 -10.00
C PHE A 223 6.41 9.97 -11.46
N LEU A 224 6.83 9.10 -12.39
CA LEU A 224 6.55 9.24 -13.81
C LEU A 224 5.06 9.20 -14.13
N HIS A 225 4.29 8.35 -13.43
CA HIS A 225 2.83 8.32 -13.58
C HIS A 225 2.17 9.60 -13.11
N VAL A 226 2.52 10.10 -11.92
CA VAL A 226 1.95 11.36 -11.41
C VAL A 226 2.27 12.54 -12.33
N ILE A 227 3.47 12.58 -12.94
CA ILE A 227 3.81 13.58 -13.95
C ILE A 227 2.98 13.41 -15.22
N SER A 228 2.85 12.19 -15.71
CA SER A 228 2.03 11.90 -16.89
C SER A 228 0.61 12.38 -16.66
N ASP A 229 0.02 12.06 -15.50
CA ASP A 229 -1.32 12.50 -15.13
C ASP A 229 -1.43 14.02 -15.02
N PHE A 230 -0.42 14.70 -14.46
CA PHE A 230 -0.39 16.16 -14.43
C PHE A 230 -0.39 16.76 -15.84
N VAL A 231 0.36 16.19 -16.78
CA VAL A 231 0.44 16.72 -18.15
C VAL A 231 -0.86 16.52 -18.92
N HIS A 232 -1.57 15.41 -18.70
CA HIS A 232 -2.84 15.15 -19.36
C HIS A 232 -4.02 15.84 -18.65
N ASN A 233 -3.98 15.95 -17.32
CA ASN A 233 -5.05 16.46 -16.47
C ASN A 233 -4.47 17.34 -15.35
N PRO A 234 -4.01 18.56 -15.65
CA PRO A 234 -3.33 19.41 -14.68
C PRO A 234 -4.25 19.80 -13.53
N SER A 235 -3.72 19.74 -12.32
CA SER A 235 -4.40 20.11 -11.07
C SER A 235 -3.41 20.64 -10.05
N LEU A 236 -3.88 21.43 -9.08
CA LEU A 236 -3.11 22.00 -7.97
C LEU A 236 -2.53 20.90 -7.10
N VAL A 237 -3.32 19.86 -6.82
CA VAL A 237 -2.88 18.71 -6.02
C VAL A 237 -1.76 17.96 -6.73
N LEU A 238 -1.90 17.65 -8.02
CA LEU A 238 -0.84 16.99 -8.78
C LEU A 238 0.41 17.87 -8.88
N ALA A 239 0.27 19.17 -9.17
CA ALA A 239 1.39 20.10 -9.18
C ALA A 239 2.12 20.09 -7.83
N HIS A 240 1.39 20.09 -6.72
CA HIS A 240 1.95 20.03 -5.39
C HIS A 240 2.68 18.70 -5.11
N LEU A 241 2.10 17.58 -5.54
CA LEU A 241 2.74 16.27 -5.43
C LEU A 241 4.08 16.24 -6.16
N VAL A 242 4.11 16.72 -7.41
CA VAL A 242 5.28 16.60 -8.28
C VAL A 242 6.40 17.58 -7.92
N VAL A 243 6.05 18.76 -7.38
CA VAL A 243 7.02 19.83 -7.07
C VAL A 243 7.53 19.75 -5.64
N GLU A 244 6.67 19.43 -4.66
CA GLU A 244 7.00 19.51 -3.24
C GLU A 244 7.08 18.12 -2.59
N ILE A 245 6.02 17.32 -2.67
CA ILE A 245 5.89 16.10 -1.85
C ILE A 245 6.82 14.99 -2.33
N LEU A 246 6.70 14.57 -3.59
CA LEU A 246 7.49 13.46 -4.12
C LEU A 246 8.99 13.79 -4.18
N PRO A 247 9.42 14.98 -4.64
CA PRO A 247 10.84 15.34 -4.55
C PRO A 247 11.37 15.38 -3.12
N GLY A 248 10.53 15.74 -2.13
CA GLY A 248 10.89 15.73 -0.71
C GLY A 248 11.08 14.32 -0.12
N PHE A 249 10.53 13.28 -0.76
CA PHE A 249 10.74 11.88 -0.36
C PHE A 249 12.10 11.33 -0.78
N VAL A 250 12.71 11.91 -1.81
CA VAL A 250 14.12 11.69 -2.17
C VAL A 250 14.95 12.71 -1.40
N THR A 251 16.20 12.41 -1.05
CA THR A 251 17.08 13.22 -0.17
C THR A 251 17.48 14.62 -0.69
N GLY A 252 16.57 15.36 -1.32
CA GLY A 252 16.53 16.81 -1.22
C GLY A 252 16.74 17.62 -2.49
N ASN A 253 16.64 17.04 -3.70
CA ASN A 253 16.63 17.86 -4.90
C ASN A 253 15.97 17.18 -6.09
N LEU A 254 15.03 17.88 -6.72
CA LEU A 254 14.46 17.55 -8.04
C LEU A 254 15.56 17.17 -9.05
N LYS A 255 16.73 17.81 -8.99
CA LYS A 255 17.90 17.48 -9.82
C LYS A 255 18.39 16.04 -9.63
N GLN A 256 18.47 15.56 -8.39
CA GLN A 256 18.92 14.19 -8.11
C GLN A 256 17.90 13.16 -8.63
N LEU A 257 16.61 13.46 -8.49
CA LEU A 257 15.54 12.63 -9.04
C LEU A 257 15.60 12.58 -10.57
N ILE A 258 15.90 13.69 -11.25
CA ILE A 258 16.07 13.73 -12.71
C ILE A 258 17.31 12.94 -13.15
N VAL A 259 18.41 13.00 -12.40
CA VAL A 259 19.59 12.14 -12.64
C VAL A 259 19.23 10.66 -12.50
N ASP A 260 18.50 10.30 -11.45
CA ASP A 260 18.04 8.94 -11.23
C ASP A 260 17.12 8.47 -12.36
N LEU A 261 16.18 9.31 -12.81
CA LEU A 261 15.29 9.05 -13.96
C LEU A 261 16.08 8.79 -15.24
N ARG A 262 17.06 9.63 -15.56
CA ARG A 262 17.94 9.45 -16.73
C ARG A 262 18.69 8.12 -16.66
N SER A 263 19.24 7.78 -15.49
CA SER A 263 19.93 6.50 -15.30
C SER A 263 18.98 5.31 -15.48
N HIS A 264 17.73 5.44 -15.02
CA HIS A 264 16.73 4.38 -15.06
C HIS A 264 16.22 4.11 -16.49
N LEU A 265 15.99 5.17 -17.27
CA LEU A 265 15.51 5.07 -18.65
C LEU A 265 16.63 4.64 -19.62
N ASN A 266 17.88 5.03 -19.37
CA ASN A 266 19.04 4.63 -20.20
C ASN A 266 19.47 3.17 -19.99
N HIS A 267 19.12 2.54 -18.86
CA HIS A 267 19.46 1.15 -18.57
C HIS A 267 18.46 0.13 -19.12
N GLY A 268 17.50 0.56 -19.95
CA GLY A 268 16.71 -0.33 -20.81
C GLY A 268 16.06 -1.47 -20.05
N ILE A 269 15.09 -1.16 -19.17
CA ILE A 269 14.23 -2.21 -18.62
C ILE A 269 13.23 -2.60 -19.71
N SER A 270 13.49 -3.76 -20.32
CA SER A 270 12.65 -4.44 -21.29
C SER A 270 11.27 -4.88 -20.76
N ASP A 271 11.02 -4.74 -19.45
CA ASP A 271 9.74 -5.08 -18.81
C ASP A 271 8.75 -3.91 -18.72
N LEU A 272 9.17 -2.67 -19.03
CA LEU A 272 8.29 -1.50 -18.97
C LEU A 272 7.56 -1.32 -20.31
N LYS A 273 6.47 -2.06 -20.51
CA LYS A 273 5.50 -1.85 -21.61
C LYS A 273 4.67 -0.56 -21.45
N CYS A 274 5.25 0.55 -21.01
CA CYS A 274 4.57 1.85 -21.00
C CYS A 274 5.19 2.76 -22.06
N THR A 275 4.59 2.75 -23.25
CA THR A 275 4.93 3.59 -24.42
C THR A 275 4.64 5.08 -24.24
N PHE A 276 4.31 5.53 -23.02
CA PHE A 276 3.70 6.85 -22.75
C PHE A 276 4.50 7.76 -21.82
N PHE A 277 5.69 7.36 -21.38
CA PHE A 277 6.46 8.21 -20.47
C PHE A 277 7.09 9.40 -21.18
N ILE A 278 6.98 10.56 -20.53
CA ILE A 278 7.53 11.84 -20.99
C ILE A 278 9.05 11.79 -20.86
N ASP A 279 9.74 12.31 -21.87
CA ASP A 279 11.20 12.46 -21.88
C ASP A 279 11.68 13.23 -20.62
N PRO A 280 12.68 12.72 -19.88
CA PRO A 280 13.25 13.40 -18.71
C PRO A 280 13.61 14.86 -18.92
N ASP A 281 14.10 15.23 -20.11
CA ASP A 281 14.48 16.61 -20.39
C ASP A 281 13.24 17.51 -20.49
N LYS A 282 12.11 16.98 -20.98
CA LYS A 282 10.82 17.68 -20.97
C LYS A 282 10.24 17.79 -19.56
N ILE A 283 10.46 16.78 -18.71
CA ILE A 283 10.07 16.83 -17.30
C ILE A 283 10.85 17.93 -16.57
N GLU A 284 12.17 18.03 -16.80
CA GLU A 284 13.00 19.08 -16.21
C GLU A 284 12.48 20.47 -16.59
N VAL A 285 12.22 20.69 -17.88
CA VAL A 285 11.70 21.96 -18.38
C VAL A 285 10.33 22.28 -17.77
N LEU A 286 9.41 21.31 -17.74
CA LEU A 286 8.07 21.49 -17.18
C LEU A 286 8.14 21.95 -15.72
N LEU A 287 8.92 21.25 -14.89
CA LEU A 287 8.96 21.47 -13.44
C LEU A 287 9.80 22.69 -13.02
N THR A 288 10.70 23.16 -13.89
CA THR A 288 11.58 24.31 -13.58
C THR A 288 11.20 25.60 -14.31
N SER A 289 10.32 25.52 -15.32
CA SER A 289 9.82 26.68 -16.05
C SER A 289 9.14 27.69 -15.11
N LYS A 290 9.26 28.97 -15.49
CA LYS A 290 8.66 30.10 -14.77
C LYS A 290 7.76 30.89 -15.73
N PRO A 291 6.68 31.51 -15.21
CA PRO A 291 5.85 32.38 -16.01
C PRO A 291 6.65 33.56 -16.56
N PRO A 292 6.31 34.07 -17.76
CA PRO A 292 7.05 35.15 -18.41
C PRO A 292 6.95 36.50 -17.70
N ASN A 293 5.93 36.72 -16.87
CA ASN A 293 5.73 37.92 -16.07
C ASN A 293 5.61 37.57 -14.58
N ASP A 294 6.23 38.37 -13.72
CA ASP A 294 6.13 38.18 -12.25
C ASP A 294 4.75 38.55 -11.69
N SER A 295 4.02 39.46 -12.37
CA SER A 295 2.65 39.85 -12.01
C SER A 295 1.63 38.94 -12.70
N ILE A 296 1.12 37.95 -11.97
CA ILE A 296 0.02 37.10 -12.43
C ILE A 296 -1.31 37.80 -12.13
N PRO A 297 -2.18 38.05 -13.13
CA PRO A 297 -3.53 38.53 -12.89
C PRO A 297 -4.31 37.60 -11.93
N PRO A 298 -5.15 38.11 -11.01
CA PRO A 298 -5.91 37.27 -10.09
C PRO A 298 -6.72 36.16 -10.80
N GLU A 299 -7.30 36.48 -11.95
CA GLU A 299 -8.06 35.54 -12.79
C GLU A 299 -7.21 34.45 -13.45
N ASP A 300 -5.89 34.59 -13.53
CA ASP A 300 -5.02 33.57 -14.12
C ASP A 300 -4.27 32.73 -13.07
N LEU A 301 -4.66 32.84 -11.80
CA LEU A 301 -3.92 32.20 -10.70
C LEU A 301 -3.89 30.67 -10.83
N LEU A 302 -5.02 30.02 -11.14
CA LEU A 302 -5.08 28.55 -11.32
C LEU A 302 -4.40 28.13 -12.63
N THR A 303 -4.72 28.81 -13.73
CA THR A 303 -4.18 28.50 -15.07
C THR A 303 -2.66 28.63 -15.10
N THR A 304 -2.09 29.58 -14.35
CA THR A 304 -0.63 29.72 -14.26
C THR A 304 0.01 28.54 -13.55
N VAL A 305 -0.59 27.98 -12.51
CA VAL A 305 -0.07 26.76 -11.87
C VAL A 305 -0.12 25.57 -12.82
N TYR A 306 -1.19 25.45 -13.60
CA TYR A 306 -1.34 24.36 -14.58
C TYR A 306 -0.28 24.42 -15.70
N GLN A 307 0.17 25.61 -16.07
CA GLN A 307 1.22 25.82 -17.07
C GLN A 307 2.63 25.78 -16.46
N TYR A 308 2.78 26.30 -15.25
CA TYR A 308 4.06 26.47 -14.54
C TYR A 308 3.93 25.91 -13.12
N PRO A 309 4.03 24.58 -12.94
CA PRO A 309 3.75 23.91 -11.66
C PRO A 309 4.66 24.41 -10.53
N SER A 310 5.85 24.91 -10.82
CA SER A 310 6.76 25.53 -9.84
C SER A 310 6.12 26.65 -9.00
N THR A 311 5.08 27.30 -9.53
CA THR A 311 4.35 28.38 -8.84
C THR A 311 3.41 27.88 -7.73
N ILE A 312 3.15 26.56 -7.64
CA ILE A 312 2.30 25.96 -6.60
C ILE A 312 2.77 26.27 -5.18
N THR A 313 4.08 26.49 -5.01
CA THR A 313 4.74 26.79 -3.74
C THR A 313 4.27 28.10 -3.09
N CYS A 314 3.72 29.02 -3.88
CA CYS A 314 3.21 30.32 -3.40
C CYS A 314 1.71 30.51 -3.64
N PHE A 315 1.01 29.50 -4.17
CA PHE A 315 -0.40 29.61 -4.54
C PHE A 315 -1.30 29.90 -3.33
N SER A 316 -1.16 29.14 -2.24
CA SER A 316 -1.99 29.29 -1.03
C SER A 316 -1.86 30.69 -0.43
N ASP A 317 -0.64 31.21 -0.29
CA ASP A 317 -0.38 32.54 0.25
C ASP A 317 -0.92 33.64 -0.68
N ARG A 318 -0.75 33.51 -2.00
CA ARG A 318 -1.33 34.44 -2.97
C ARG A 318 -2.86 34.46 -2.90
N LEU A 319 -3.50 33.29 -2.84
CA LEU A 319 -4.95 33.18 -2.68
C LEU A 319 -5.42 33.87 -1.40
N LEU A 320 -4.76 33.63 -0.27
CA LEU A 320 -5.08 34.23 1.02
C LEU A 320 -4.82 35.76 1.07
N ASN A 321 -3.91 36.28 0.24
CA ASN A 321 -3.63 37.70 0.11
C ASN A 321 -4.67 38.43 -0.77
N LEU A 322 -5.27 37.74 -1.74
CA LEU A 322 -6.38 38.30 -2.54
C LEU A 322 -7.64 38.54 -1.71
N MET A 323 -7.81 37.80 -0.61
CA MET A 323 -8.95 37.93 0.30
C MET A 323 -8.90 39.16 1.21
N GLN A 324 -7.86 40.00 1.10
CA GLN A 324 -7.79 41.26 1.84
C GLN A 324 -8.76 42.30 1.25
N PRO A 325 -9.29 43.24 2.06
CA PRO A 325 -10.27 44.22 1.60
C PRO A 325 -9.82 45.02 0.36
N GLU A 326 -8.53 45.30 0.24
CA GLU A 326 -7.94 46.08 -0.86
C GLU A 326 -7.94 45.30 -2.20
N ASN A 327 -7.93 43.96 -2.13
CA ASN A 327 -7.81 43.06 -3.28
C ASN A 327 -9.11 42.29 -3.58
N LEU A 328 -10.19 42.55 -2.84
CA LEU A 328 -11.42 41.76 -2.87
C LEU A 328 -12.03 41.64 -4.26
N THR A 329 -11.94 42.69 -5.10
CA THR A 329 -12.44 42.64 -6.48
C THR A 329 -11.73 41.57 -7.30
N GLY A 330 -10.42 41.40 -7.12
CA GLY A 330 -9.63 40.34 -7.78
C GLY A 330 -9.92 38.95 -7.21
N PHE A 331 -10.26 38.85 -5.93
CA PHE A 331 -10.74 37.57 -5.37
C PHE A 331 -12.11 37.17 -5.94
N VAL A 332 -13.04 38.13 -6.06
CA VAL A 332 -14.38 37.89 -6.60
C VAL A 332 -14.32 37.43 -8.06
N SER A 333 -13.43 38.00 -8.88
CA SER A 333 -13.25 37.54 -10.27
C SER A 333 -12.71 36.10 -10.38
N LEU A 334 -12.03 35.60 -9.34
CA LEU A 334 -11.50 34.23 -9.28
C LEU A 334 -12.56 33.18 -8.86
N ILE A 335 -13.63 33.59 -8.17
CA ILE A 335 -14.66 32.67 -7.63
C ILE A 335 -15.20 31.66 -8.65
N PRO A 336 -15.53 32.03 -9.90
CA PRO A 336 -16.00 31.07 -10.89
C PRO A 336 -15.02 29.91 -11.12
N GLN A 337 -13.71 30.18 -11.12
CA GLN A 337 -12.68 29.14 -11.28
C GLN A 337 -12.56 28.27 -10.02
N LEU A 338 -12.67 28.88 -8.83
CA LEU A 338 -12.68 28.14 -7.56
C LEU A 338 -13.88 27.21 -7.49
N LEU A 339 -15.07 27.66 -7.90
CA LEU A 339 -16.28 26.83 -7.96
C LEU A 339 -16.19 25.72 -9.01
N ASN A 340 -15.51 25.95 -10.13
CA ASN A 340 -15.31 24.92 -11.16
C ASN A 340 -14.27 23.88 -10.74
N SER A 341 -13.23 24.29 -10.00
CA SER A 341 -12.11 23.42 -9.57
C SER A 341 -12.16 23.13 -8.07
N TYR A 342 -13.35 23.11 -7.48
CA TYR A 342 -13.53 23.09 -6.02
C TYR A 342 -12.86 21.90 -5.32
N TYR A 343 -12.93 20.70 -5.90
CA TYR A 343 -12.25 19.52 -5.36
C TYR A 343 -10.76 19.80 -5.19
N ASP A 344 -10.12 20.18 -6.28
CA ASP A 344 -8.68 20.36 -6.35
C ASP A 344 -8.20 21.46 -5.40
N VAL A 345 -8.89 22.60 -5.36
CA VAL A 345 -8.60 23.71 -4.44
C VAL A 345 -8.76 23.29 -2.98
N ILE A 346 -9.88 22.65 -2.63
CA ILE A 346 -10.15 22.23 -1.24
C ILE A 346 -9.10 21.24 -0.76
N PHE A 347 -8.78 20.24 -1.59
CA PHE A 347 -7.79 19.23 -1.25
C PHE A 347 -6.40 19.82 -1.11
N TYR A 348 -5.96 20.62 -2.07
CA TYR A 348 -4.67 21.30 -1.99
C TYR A 348 -4.56 22.12 -0.70
N LEU A 349 -5.58 22.94 -0.38
CA LEU A 349 -5.57 23.74 0.86
C LEU A 349 -5.59 22.87 2.11
N THR A 350 -6.20 21.68 2.06
CA THR A 350 -6.22 20.72 3.18
C THR A 350 -4.83 20.12 3.38
N ILE A 351 -4.17 19.66 2.31
CA ILE A 351 -2.81 19.10 2.35
C ILE A 351 -1.80 20.14 2.87
N GLN A 352 -2.02 21.41 2.55
CA GLN A 352 -1.19 22.53 2.98
C GLN A 352 -1.51 23.04 4.40
N ASP A 353 -2.43 22.43 5.14
CA ASP A 353 -2.90 22.90 6.44
C ASP A 353 -3.45 24.36 6.39
N LYS A 354 -3.94 24.84 5.23
CA LYS A 354 -4.46 26.22 5.01
C LYS A 354 -5.97 26.31 4.85
N PHE A 355 -6.67 25.18 4.77
CA PHE A 355 -8.10 25.17 4.49
C PHE A 355 -8.94 25.91 5.54
N LEU A 356 -8.68 25.69 6.84
CA LEU A 356 -9.44 26.36 7.90
C LEU A 356 -9.20 27.88 7.91
N ASP A 357 -7.97 28.32 7.69
CA ASP A 357 -7.62 29.76 7.57
C ASP A 357 -8.39 30.40 6.40
N PHE A 358 -8.45 29.71 5.27
CA PHE A 358 -9.21 30.16 4.10
C PHE A 358 -10.71 30.30 4.42
N ILE A 359 -11.32 29.28 5.05
CA ILE A 359 -12.74 29.35 5.45
C ILE A 359 -12.98 30.46 6.46
N GLN A 360 -12.11 30.63 7.46
CA GLN A 360 -12.26 31.67 8.47
C GLN A 360 -12.24 33.08 7.84
N LYS A 361 -11.35 33.33 6.88
CA LYS A 361 -11.34 34.58 6.11
C LYS A 361 -12.59 34.75 5.25
N LEU A 362 -13.09 33.67 4.63
CA LEU A 362 -14.35 33.72 3.85
C LEU A 362 -15.56 34.05 4.72
N ILE A 363 -15.64 33.48 5.93
CA ILE A 363 -16.69 33.79 6.91
C ILE A 363 -16.64 35.27 7.25
N TYR A 364 -15.46 35.80 7.59
CA TYR A 364 -15.27 37.20 7.91
C TYR A 364 -15.73 38.12 6.76
N LEU A 365 -15.35 37.81 5.52
CA LEU A 365 -15.79 38.56 4.34
C LEU A 365 -17.31 38.51 4.15
N CYS A 366 -17.95 37.37 4.36
CA CYS A 366 -19.41 37.24 4.24
C CYS A 366 -20.16 38.04 5.31
N GLU A 367 -19.68 38.02 6.56
CA GLU A 367 -20.31 38.77 7.66
C GLU A 367 -20.25 40.29 7.45
N HIS A 368 -19.17 40.79 6.84
CA HIS A 368 -18.89 42.22 6.65
C HIS A 368 -19.20 42.74 5.24
N ALA A 369 -19.61 41.88 4.30
CA ALA A 369 -19.99 42.30 2.96
C ALA A 369 -21.22 43.23 3.01
N SER A 370 -21.04 44.46 2.52
CA SER A 370 -22.13 45.42 2.39
C SER A 370 -23.15 44.98 1.34
N LYS A 371 -24.33 45.63 1.31
CA LYS A 371 -25.50 45.23 0.50
C LYS A 371 -25.29 45.14 -1.03
N ASN A 372 -24.12 45.48 -1.57
CA ASN A 372 -23.88 45.54 -3.02
C ASN A 372 -23.21 44.27 -3.59
N GLY A 373 -23.78 43.75 -4.68
CA GLY A 373 -23.17 42.90 -5.72
C GLY A 373 -22.59 41.54 -5.32
N ASN A 374 -21.47 41.56 -4.60
CA ASN A 374 -20.53 40.43 -4.53
C ASN A 374 -20.82 39.46 -3.38
N PHE A 375 -21.74 39.80 -2.48
CA PHE A 375 -22.11 38.92 -1.35
C PHE A 375 -22.59 37.56 -1.83
N ALA A 376 -23.38 37.50 -2.92
CA ALA A 376 -23.93 36.24 -3.40
C ALA A 376 -22.82 35.25 -3.81
N ASP A 377 -21.79 35.71 -4.52
CA ASP A 377 -20.69 34.86 -4.98
C ASP A 377 -19.84 34.35 -3.82
N LEU A 378 -19.50 35.23 -2.87
CA LEU A 378 -18.79 34.86 -1.64
C LEU A 378 -19.60 33.86 -0.81
N TRP A 379 -20.89 34.10 -0.68
CA TRP A 379 -21.79 33.26 0.10
C TRP A 379 -21.98 31.89 -0.53
N PHE A 380 -22.15 31.82 -1.85
CA PHE A 380 -22.22 30.54 -2.56
C PHE A 380 -20.91 29.75 -2.48
N LEU A 381 -19.75 30.42 -2.59
CA LEU A 381 -18.46 29.76 -2.41
C LEU A 381 -18.31 29.19 -0.99
N LEU A 382 -18.56 30.00 0.03
CA LEU A 382 -18.45 29.58 1.44
C LEU A 382 -19.39 28.42 1.76
N THR A 383 -20.67 28.57 1.42
CA THR A 383 -21.69 27.54 1.70
C THR A 383 -21.40 26.25 0.95
N TYR A 384 -20.95 26.34 -0.31
CA TYR A 384 -20.58 25.17 -1.09
C TYR A 384 -19.36 24.46 -0.52
N TYR A 385 -18.27 25.17 -0.21
CA TYR A 385 -17.04 24.55 0.29
C TYR A 385 -17.26 23.86 1.65
N LEU A 386 -18.03 24.49 2.53
CA LEU A 386 -18.39 23.91 3.82
C LEU A 386 -19.31 22.70 3.68
N HIS A 387 -20.38 22.83 2.89
CA HIS A 387 -21.33 21.74 2.65
C HIS A 387 -20.64 20.54 1.99
N PHE A 388 -19.85 20.78 0.95
CA PHE A 388 -19.11 19.76 0.24
C PHE A 388 -18.18 18.97 1.18
N ASN A 389 -17.35 19.66 1.97
CA ASN A 389 -16.46 19.00 2.93
C ASN A 389 -17.20 18.22 4.01
N TRP A 390 -18.31 18.75 4.51
CA TRP A 390 -19.16 18.06 5.48
C TRP A 390 -19.79 16.80 4.90
N SER A 391 -20.28 16.89 3.66
CA SER A 391 -20.95 15.83 2.92
C SER A 391 -20.04 14.65 2.58
N ARG A 392 -18.72 14.80 2.64
CA ARG A 392 -17.75 13.69 2.46
C ARG A 392 -17.71 12.71 3.64
N GLY A 393 -18.29 13.07 4.79
CA GLY A 393 -18.41 12.18 5.94
C GLY A 393 -17.13 11.89 6.72
N SER A 394 -15.99 12.54 6.40
CA SER A 394 -14.75 12.33 7.17
C SER A 394 -14.93 12.89 8.59
N PRO A 395 -14.82 12.06 9.65
CA PRO A 395 -14.89 12.51 11.03
C PRO A 395 -13.82 13.54 11.38
N TYR A 396 -12.62 13.44 10.79
CA TYR A 396 -11.56 14.43 10.99
C TYR A 396 -11.98 15.81 10.48
N ILE A 397 -12.38 15.90 9.21
CA ILE A 397 -12.83 17.17 8.60
C ILE A 397 -14.06 17.71 9.33
N ARG A 398 -15.05 16.86 9.64
CA ARG A 398 -16.27 17.26 10.35
C ARG A 398 -15.97 17.78 11.75
N HIS A 399 -15.02 17.17 12.47
CA HIS A 399 -14.59 17.67 13.78
C HIS A 399 -13.91 19.05 13.66
N SER A 400 -13.00 19.21 12.69
CA SER A 400 -12.33 20.49 12.41
C SER A 400 -13.32 21.59 12.04
N LEU A 401 -14.31 21.29 11.19
CA LEU A 401 -15.37 22.23 10.82
C LEU A 401 -16.29 22.55 12.01
N SER A 402 -16.65 21.56 12.82
CA SER A 402 -17.45 21.78 14.03
C SER A 402 -16.72 22.72 15.00
N SER A 403 -15.44 22.45 15.27
CA SER A 403 -14.60 23.30 16.12
C SER A 403 -14.44 24.73 15.56
N LEU A 404 -14.37 24.88 14.23
CA LEU A 404 -14.37 26.19 13.60
C LEU A 404 -15.71 26.90 13.84
N THR A 405 -16.85 26.24 13.60
CA THR A 405 -18.18 26.83 13.79
C THR A 405 -18.51 27.17 15.24
N GLU A 406 -17.92 26.45 16.21
CA GLU A 406 -18.06 26.75 17.64
C GLU A 406 -17.34 28.05 18.05
N LYS A 407 -16.32 28.46 17.28
CA LYS A 407 -15.54 29.70 17.52
C LYS A 407 -16.06 30.91 16.76
N THR A 408 -17.08 30.73 15.92
CA THR A 408 -17.69 31.79 15.11
C THR A 408 -18.93 32.38 15.78
N SER A 409 -19.57 33.38 15.15
CA SER A 409 -20.81 33.98 15.65
C SER A 409 -21.96 32.97 15.78
N ASP A 410 -22.90 33.24 16.68
CA ASP A 410 -24.11 32.42 16.86
C ASP A 410 -24.92 32.29 15.57
N ASP A 411 -24.89 33.31 14.72
CA ASP A 411 -25.55 33.34 13.43
C ASP A 411 -24.94 32.32 12.44
N ILE A 412 -23.59 32.32 12.34
CA ILE A 412 -22.85 31.35 11.52
C ILE A 412 -23.10 29.94 12.03
N ARG A 413 -23.00 29.75 13.35
CA ARG A 413 -23.24 28.45 13.99
C ARG A 413 -24.66 27.96 13.70
N TYR A 414 -25.66 28.84 13.78
CA TYR A 414 -27.07 28.52 13.50
C TYR A 414 -27.26 28.03 12.06
N PHE A 415 -26.76 28.80 11.10
CA PHE A 415 -26.93 28.47 9.69
C PHE A 415 -26.21 27.18 9.31
N PHE A 416 -24.95 27.02 9.72
CA PHE A 416 -24.19 25.83 9.36
C PHE A 416 -24.66 24.59 10.10
N THR A 417 -25.18 24.70 11.33
CA THR A 417 -25.85 23.56 12.00
C THR A 417 -27.01 23.04 11.16
N ALA A 418 -27.86 23.93 10.65
CA ALA A 418 -28.98 23.56 9.78
C ALA A 418 -28.51 22.97 8.44
N LEU A 419 -27.49 23.59 7.81
CA LEU A 419 -26.91 23.10 6.55
C LEU A 419 -26.29 21.70 6.68
N PHE A 420 -25.60 21.45 7.79
CA PHE A 420 -24.86 20.23 8.04
C PHE A 420 -25.72 19.06 8.47
N THR A 421 -26.79 19.31 9.24
CA THR A 421 -27.62 18.24 9.81
C THR A 421 -28.95 18.06 9.10
N TYR A 422 -29.32 19.02 8.24
CA TYR A 422 -30.67 19.11 7.68
C TYR A 422 -31.74 18.93 8.77
N SER A 423 -31.53 19.58 9.91
CA SER A 423 -32.36 19.51 11.11
C SER A 423 -32.43 20.88 11.78
N ASP A 424 -33.47 21.10 12.58
CA ASP A 424 -33.67 22.37 13.29
C ASP A 424 -32.54 22.60 14.31
N PRO A 425 -31.84 23.75 14.28
CA PRO A 425 -30.89 24.09 15.31
C PRO A 425 -31.59 24.31 16.65
N ASN A 426 -31.02 23.79 17.74
CA ASN A 426 -31.58 23.88 19.10
C ASN A 426 -31.35 25.22 19.82
N PHE A 427 -30.96 26.26 19.09
CA PHE A 427 -30.63 27.58 19.64
C PHE A 427 -31.05 28.67 18.64
N THR A 428 -31.25 29.89 19.13
CA THR A 428 -31.67 31.03 18.32
C THR A 428 -30.48 31.87 17.86
N PRO A 429 -30.47 32.36 16.61
CA PRO A 429 -29.44 33.29 16.14
C PRO A 429 -29.58 34.67 16.82
N SER A 430 -28.48 35.40 16.85
CA SER A 430 -28.37 36.69 17.54
C SER A 430 -28.94 37.88 16.75
N SER A 431 -28.96 37.83 15.41
CA SER A 431 -29.30 38.96 14.54
C SER A 431 -30.77 39.05 14.07
N ILE A 432 -31.71 38.45 14.81
CA ILE A 432 -33.12 38.36 14.38
C ILE A 432 -33.81 39.74 14.32
N ASP A 433 -33.52 40.63 15.27
CA ASP A 433 -34.33 41.82 15.49
C ASP A 433 -33.96 42.99 14.55
N SER A 434 -32.68 43.17 14.22
CA SER A 434 -32.20 44.30 13.41
C SER A 434 -31.07 43.93 12.44
N PRO A 435 -31.36 43.23 11.31
CA PRO A 435 -30.34 42.85 10.33
C PRO A 435 -29.80 44.08 9.58
N SER A 436 -28.47 44.25 9.57
CA SER A 436 -27.76 45.34 8.91
C SER A 436 -27.02 44.89 7.64
N THR A 437 -26.65 43.61 7.54
CA THR A 437 -25.89 43.04 6.41
C THR A 437 -26.70 42.00 5.63
N SER A 438 -26.35 41.76 4.36
CA SER A 438 -26.99 40.71 3.52
C SER A 438 -26.87 39.31 4.13
N PHE A 439 -25.76 39.06 4.83
CA PHE A 439 -25.57 37.88 5.66
C PHE A 439 -26.68 37.75 6.71
N GLN A 440 -26.86 38.75 7.58
CA GLN A 440 -27.88 38.69 8.64
C GLN A 440 -29.31 38.56 8.09
N PHE A 441 -29.61 39.15 6.92
CA PHE A 441 -30.90 38.92 6.24
C PHE A 441 -31.10 37.44 5.87
N THR A 442 -30.05 36.77 5.42
CA THR A 442 -30.06 35.34 5.04
C THR A 442 -30.30 34.44 6.25
N ILE A 443 -29.69 34.78 7.39
CA ILE A 443 -29.85 34.08 8.68
C ILE A 443 -31.26 34.27 9.23
N LYS A 444 -31.74 35.53 9.29
CA LYS A 444 -33.10 35.87 9.70
C LYS A 444 -34.13 35.15 8.83
N LEU A 445 -33.89 35.05 7.53
CA LEU A 445 -34.76 34.35 6.61
C LEU A 445 -34.84 32.85 6.94
N LEU A 446 -33.70 32.19 7.14
CA LEU A 446 -33.65 30.77 7.52
C LEU A 446 -34.42 30.54 8.83
N HIS A 447 -34.15 31.34 9.86
CA HIS A 447 -34.85 31.26 11.15
C HIS A 447 -36.36 31.45 10.99
N ARG A 448 -36.78 32.43 10.19
CA ARG A 448 -38.20 32.65 9.90
C ARG A 448 -38.84 31.47 9.19
N LEU A 449 -38.20 30.87 8.19
CA LEU A 449 -38.75 29.75 7.43
C LEU A 449 -38.81 28.44 8.23
N ILE A 450 -37.86 28.23 9.14
CA ILE A 450 -37.89 27.08 10.06
C ILE A 450 -39.08 27.18 11.03
N ASN A 451 -39.40 28.39 11.50
CA ASN A 451 -40.49 28.64 12.46
C ASN A 451 -41.87 28.83 11.81
N ASP A 452 -41.95 29.50 10.65
CA ASP A 452 -43.17 29.72 9.87
C ASP A 452 -43.09 28.95 8.54
N ARG A 453 -43.54 27.70 8.61
CA ARG A 453 -43.48 26.70 7.53
C ARG A 453 -44.62 26.84 6.53
N SER A 454 -45.38 27.94 6.57
CA SER A 454 -46.56 28.12 5.74
C SER A 454 -46.18 28.23 4.25
N LEU A 455 -46.85 27.44 3.41
CA LEU A 455 -46.63 27.44 1.96
C LEU A 455 -46.78 28.85 1.32
N PRO A 456 -47.74 29.72 1.73
CA PRO A 456 -47.83 31.08 1.22
C PRO A 456 -46.58 31.93 1.51
N ASN A 457 -46.00 31.77 2.71
CA ASN A 457 -44.77 32.48 3.07
C ASN A 457 -43.60 32.00 2.22
N LEU A 458 -43.47 30.68 2.03
CA LEU A 458 -42.45 30.09 1.16
C LEU A 458 -42.54 30.61 -0.29
N LYS A 459 -43.74 30.63 -0.89
CA LYS A 459 -43.94 31.16 -2.26
C LYS A 459 -43.51 32.62 -2.38
N LYS A 460 -43.94 33.46 -1.43
CA LYS A 460 -43.59 34.88 -1.39
C LYS A 460 -42.07 35.09 -1.35
N VAL A 461 -41.36 34.31 -0.54
CA VAL A 461 -39.90 34.38 -0.44
C VAL A 461 -39.22 33.86 -1.72
N ALA A 462 -39.73 32.77 -2.31
CA ALA A 462 -39.20 32.21 -3.56
C ALA A 462 -39.30 33.22 -4.72
N GLU A 463 -40.40 33.97 -4.81
CA GLU A 463 -40.57 35.06 -5.78
C GLU A 463 -39.54 36.18 -5.58
N GLN A 464 -39.30 36.58 -4.33
CA GLN A 464 -38.30 37.59 -3.98
C GLN A 464 -36.86 37.14 -4.30
N SER A 465 -36.61 35.83 -4.22
CA SER A 465 -35.27 35.26 -4.42
C SER A 465 -34.80 35.31 -5.88
N ILE A 466 -35.68 35.62 -6.83
CA ILE A 466 -35.31 35.95 -8.21
C ILE A 466 -34.40 37.18 -8.24
N MET A 467 -34.66 38.17 -7.38
CA MET A 467 -33.86 39.40 -7.27
C MET A 467 -32.79 39.32 -6.17
N CYS A 468 -32.88 38.32 -5.29
CA CYS A 468 -31.95 38.11 -4.17
C CYS A 468 -31.48 36.64 -4.15
N PRO A 469 -30.58 36.25 -5.09
CA PRO A 469 -30.22 34.85 -5.29
C PRO A 469 -29.58 34.19 -4.06
N HIS A 470 -28.92 34.97 -3.20
CA HIS A 470 -28.30 34.50 -1.96
C HIS A 470 -29.30 33.94 -0.92
N PHE A 471 -30.61 34.12 -1.12
CA PHE A 471 -31.65 33.52 -0.27
C PHE A 471 -31.94 32.05 -0.57
N TRP A 472 -31.57 31.55 -1.75
CA TRP A 472 -31.86 30.16 -2.14
C TRP A 472 -31.31 29.11 -1.18
N PRO A 473 -30.06 29.21 -0.66
CA PRO A 473 -29.57 28.30 0.37
C PRO A 473 -30.48 28.25 1.60
N SER A 474 -30.89 29.39 2.17
CA SER A 474 -31.79 29.42 3.34
C SER A 474 -33.14 28.75 3.06
N ILE A 475 -33.71 28.98 1.88
CA ILE A 475 -34.98 28.38 1.47
C ILE A 475 -34.85 26.86 1.41
N LEU A 476 -33.85 26.37 0.66
CA LEU A 476 -33.66 24.94 0.45
C LEU A 476 -33.28 24.21 1.75
N ILE A 477 -32.43 24.80 2.59
CA ILE A 477 -32.09 24.25 3.90
C ILE A 477 -33.34 24.14 4.78
N SER A 478 -34.19 25.18 4.83
CA SER A 478 -35.44 25.12 5.63
C SER A 478 -36.36 23.99 5.17
N CYS A 479 -36.47 23.80 3.85
CA CYS A 479 -37.25 22.71 3.25
C CYS A 479 -36.63 21.33 3.51
N LEU A 480 -35.30 21.23 3.56
CA LEU A 480 -34.57 19.99 3.88
C LEU A 480 -34.69 19.59 5.36
N CYS A 481 -34.86 20.57 6.26
CA CYS A 481 -35.14 20.32 7.67
C CYS A 481 -36.51 19.64 7.85
N HIS A 482 -37.51 20.03 7.05
CA HIS A 482 -38.87 19.46 7.09
C HIS A 482 -39.40 19.09 5.71
N PRO A 483 -38.91 18.01 5.07
CA PRO A 483 -39.29 17.69 3.71
C PRO A 483 -40.80 17.46 3.56
N SER A 484 -41.45 18.17 2.63
CA SER A 484 -42.88 18.07 2.33
C SER A 484 -43.14 17.97 0.84
N HIS A 485 -44.13 17.17 0.43
CA HIS A 485 -44.55 17.04 -0.97
C HIS A 485 -44.99 18.37 -1.60
N GLU A 486 -45.48 19.31 -0.80
CA GLU A 486 -45.91 20.63 -1.27
C GLU A 486 -44.75 21.47 -1.81
N TYR A 487 -43.52 21.21 -1.36
CA TYR A 487 -42.32 21.95 -1.77
C TYR A 487 -41.87 21.63 -3.20
N ARG A 488 -42.52 20.67 -3.89
CA ARG A 488 -42.36 20.48 -5.34
C ARG A 488 -42.65 21.74 -6.14
N ILE A 489 -43.44 22.67 -5.60
CA ILE A 489 -43.70 23.97 -6.21
C ILE A 489 -42.42 24.78 -6.47
N LEU A 490 -41.34 24.53 -5.73
CA LEU A 490 -40.05 25.19 -5.94
C LEU A 490 -39.47 24.90 -7.34
N ALA A 491 -39.84 23.79 -7.97
CA ALA A 491 -39.44 23.46 -9.34
C ALA A 491 -40.02 24.41 -10.40
N ASN A 492 -41.07 25.18 -10.06
CA ASN A 492 -41.67 26.17 -10.96
C ASN A 492 -40.91 27.52 -10.97
N TYR A 493 -39.95 27.70 -10.08
CA TYR A 493 -39.17 28.93 -9.98
C TYR A 493 -37.81 28.77 -10.65
N LYS A 494 -37.29 29.87 -11.22
CA LYS A 494 -35.94 29.90 -11.77
C LYS A 494 -34.92 29.97 -10.63
N LEU A 495 -34.37 28.81 -10.27
CA LEU A 495 -33.29 28.67 -9.30
C LEU A 495 -31.98 29.25 -9.86
N SER A 496 -31.12 29.79 -8.99
CA SER A 496 -29.77 30.16 -9.36
C SER A 496 -28.97 28.92 -9.75
N ASN A 497 -28.36 28.91 -10.93
CA ASN A 497 -27.53 27.80 -11.39
C ASN A 497 -26.14 27.83 -10.73
N THR A 498 -26.09 27.53 -9.44
CA THR A 498 -24.86 27.42 -8.67
C THR A 498 -24.75 26.03 -8.04
N PRO A 499 -23.52 25.50 -7.83
CA PRO A 499 -23.35 24.12 -7.34
C PRO A 499 -24.13 23.82 -6.06
N ILE A 500 -24.06 24.70 -5.06
CA ILE A 500 -24.76 24.53 -3.78
C ILE A 500 -26.30 24.53 -3.93
N VAL A 501 -26.86 25.41 -4.76
CA VAL A 501 -28.32 25.47 -4.96
C VAL A 501 -28.80 24.23 -5.68
N ASN A 502 -28.07 23.79 -6.71
CA ASN A 502 -28.38 22.58 -7.46
C ASN A 502 -28.33 21.33 -6.56
N GLU A 503 -27.31 21.21 -5.71
CA GLU A 503 -27.14 20.08 -4.80
C GLU A 503 -28.22 20.04 -3.70
N LEU A 504 -28.49 21.17 -3.03
CA LEU A 504 -29.53 21.24 -2.02
C LEU A 504 -30.93 20.96 -2.61
N PHE A 505 -31.19 21.46 -3.82
CA PHE A 505 -32.45 21.20 -4.51
C PHE A 505 -32.59 19.73 -4.91
N PHE A 506 -31.52 19.12 -5.43
CA PHE A 506 -31.49 17.69 -5.73
C PHE A 506 -31.74 16.83 -4.48
N ASN A 507 -31.09 17.16 -3.36
CA ASN A 507 -31.28 16.48 -2.08
C ASN A 507 -32.74 16.59 -1.61
N LEU A 508 -33.34 17.78 -1.74
CA LEU A 508 -34.73 18.03 -1.38
C LEU A 508 -35.69 17.18 -2.23
N MET A 509 -35.52 17.22 -3.55
CA MET A 509 -36.36 16.44 -4.48
C MET A 509 -36.23 14.94 -4.22
N THR A 510 -35.04 14.47 -3.87
CA THR A 510 -34.80 13.06 -3.52
C THR A 510 -35.54 12.66 -2.23
N LEU A 511 -35.47 13.48 -1.17
CA LEU A 511 -36.19 13.22 0.09
C LEU A 511 -37.71 13.27 -0.08
N ILE A 512 -38.22 14.17 -0.92
CA ILE A 512 -39.65 14.30 -1.18
C ILE A 512 -40.17 13.13 -2.00
N ASN A 513 -39.45 12.72 -3.05
CA ASN A 513 -39.95 11.74 -3.99
C ASN A 513 -39.81 10.29 -3.49
N LYS A 514 -38.87 10.01 -2.58
CA LYS A 514 -38.58 8.66 -2.03
C LYS A 514 -38.68 7.55 -3.08
N PRO A 515 -37.88 7.60 -4.16
CA PRO A 515 -37.97 6.61 -5.22
C PRO A 515 -37.75 5.20 -4.67
N HIS A 516 -38.44 4.19 -5.23
CA HIS A 516 -38.39 2.77 -4.81
C HIS A 516 -36.98 2.13 -4.83
N LYS A 517 -35.96 2.87 -5.29
CA LYS A 517 -34.54 2.50 -5.36
C LYS A 517 -33.63 3.68 -5.01
N SER A 518 -33.99 4.42 -3.96
CA SER A 518 -33.25 5.61 -3.50
C SER A 518 -31.76 5.38 -3.35
N ILE A 519 -31.33 4.18 -2.99
CA ILE A 519 -29.92 3.86 -2.82
C ILE A 519 -29.09 4.06 -4.09
N TYR A 520 -29.57 3.60 -5.25
CA TYR A 520 -28.85 3.78 -6.51
C TYR A 520 -28.79 5.25 -6.93
N LEU A 521 -29.84 6.01 -6.62
CA LEU A 521 -29.88 7.44 -6.89
C LEU A 521 -28.90 8.21 -5.99
N ILE A 522 -28.84 7.89 -4.70
CA ILE A 522 -27.92 8.56 -3.76
C ILE A 522 -26.49 8.15 -4.06
N ASN A 523 -26.22 6.92 -4.51
CA ASN A 523 -24.88 6.51 -4.93
C ASN A 523 -24.36 7.25 -6.17
N SER A 524 -25.23 7.94 -6.90
CA SER A 524 -24.85 8.82 -8.01
C SER A 524 -24.57 10.27 -7.60
N PHE A 525 -24.70 10.60 -6.30
CA PHE A 525 -24.51 11.95 -5.77
C PHE A 525 -23.81 11.98 -4.41
N PHE A 526 -23.10 13.06 -4.09
CA PHE A 526 -22.45 13.21 -2.80
C PHE A 526 -23.47 13.56 -1.70
N GLY A 527 -23.36 12.92 -0.55
CA GLY A 527 -24.20 13.28 0.58
C GLY A 527 -24.20 12.24 1.69
N TYR A 528 -23.18 12.26 2.54
CA TYR A 528 -23.12 11.41 3.72
C TYR A 528 -24.40 11.48 4.57
N GLU A 529 -24.99 12.67 4.77
CA GLU A 529 -26.27 12.81 5.48
C GLU A 529 -27.45 12.21 4.72
N MET A 530 -27.42 12.25 3.39
CA MET A 530 -28.45 11.63 2.55
C MET A 530 -28.41 10.11 2.66
N HIS A 531 -27.21 9.50 2.70
CA HIS A 531 -27.06 8.06 2.98
C HIS A 531 -27.62 7.69 4.35
N LYS A 532 -27.45 8.54 5.37
CA LYS A 532 -28.01 8.32 6.72
C LYS A 532 -29.54 8.44 6.74
N LYS A 533 -30.10 9.45 6.08
CA LYS A 533 -31.55 9.69 6.03
C LYS A 533 -32.30 8.65 5.18
N LEU A 534 -31.66 8.15 4.13
CA LEU A 534 -32.24 7.17 3.19
C LEU A 534 -31.52 5.82 3.28
N LYS A 535 -31.21 5.40 4.51
CA LYS A 535 -30.53 4.13 4.78
C LYS A 535 -31.33 2.93 4.28
N PRO A 536 -30.68 1.87 3.76
CA PRO A 536 -31.36 0.63 3.48
C PRO A 536 -31.77 -0.08 4.78
N ASN A 537 -32.73 -0.99 4.68
CA ASN A 537 -33.23 -1.74 5.83
C ASN A 537 -32.29 -2.90 6.19
N ASN A 538 -31.66 -3.52 5.18
CA ASN A 538 -30.70 -4.60 5.36
C ASN A 538 -29.37 -4.24 4.66
N ILE A 539 -28.25 -4.65 5.26
CA ILE A 539 -26.92 -4.52 4.68
C ILE A 539 -26.80 -5.30 3.37
N ASP A 540 -27.54 -6.40 3.21
CA ASP A 540 -27.56 -7.19 1.96
C ASP A 540 -28.04 -6.40 0.74
N ASP A 541 -28.85 -5.35 0.95
CA ASP A 541 -29.29 -4.44 -0.11
C ASP A 541 -28.10 -3.69 -0.75
N LEU A 542 -26.96 -3.60 -0.03
CA LEU A 542 -25.73 -2.99 -0.52
C LEU A 542 -24.94 -3.89 -1.47
N ASN A 543 -25.18 -5.21 -1.50
CA ASN A 543 -24.32 -6.16 -2.23
C ASN A 543 -24.14 -5.80 -3.71
N SER A 544 -25.22 -5.41 -4.39
CA SER A 544 -25.17 -5.02 -5.80
C SER A 544 -24.42 -3.70 -6.03
N VAL A 545 -24.51 -2.78 -5.08
CA VAL A 545 -23.85 -1.47 -5.13
C VAL A 545 -22.37 -1.61 -4.84
N ILE A 546 -22.00 -2.30 -3.76
CA ILE A 546 -20.61 -2.61 -3.39
C ILE A 546 -19.93 -3.34 -4.54
N LYS A 547 -20.61 -4.32 -5.15
CA LYS A 547 -20.11 -5.00 -6.35
C LYS A 547 -19.83 -4.02 -7.48
N SER A 548 -20.74 -3.11 -7.79
CA SER A 548 -20.55 -2.10 -8.83
C SER A 548 -19.36 -1.18 -8.52
N GLN A 549 -19.20 -0.77 -7.26
CA GLN A 549 -18.13 0.13 -6.83
C GLN A 549 -16.76 -0.56 -6.89
N ILE A 550 -16.67 -1.80 -6.40
CA ILE A 550 -15.45 -2.61 -6.49
C ILE A 550 -15.07 -2.85 -7.96
N MET A 551 -16.03 -3.20 -8.80
CA MET A 551 -15.77 -3.37 -10.24
C MET A 551 -15.33 -2.06 -10.90
N SER A 552 -15.86 -0.90 -10.48
CA SER A 552 -15.44 0.40 -11.03
C SER A 552 -14.00 0.79 -10.65
N LEU A 553 -13.52 0.34 -9.49
CA LEU A 553 -12.12 0.52 -9.09
C LEU A 553 -11.15 -0.29 -9.97
N GLU A 554 -11.62 -1.40 -10.56
CA GLU A 554 -10.78 -2.34 -11.32
C GLU A 554 -10.90 -2.21 -12.86
N THR A 555 -12.11 -1.97 -13.37
CA THR A 555 -12.42 -2.16 -14.80
C THR A 555 -12.41 -0.88 -15.63
N VAL A 556 -12.45 0.28 -15.00
CA VAL A 556 -12.47 1.57 -15.72
C VAL A 556 -11.03 2.02 -15.87
N SER A 557 -10.58 2.23 -17.11
CA SER A 557 -9.22 2.70 -17.40
C SER A 557 -8.88 4.01 -16.68
N HIS A 558 -9.88 4.82 -16.29
CA HIS A 558 -9.73 5.94 -15.37
C HIS A 558 -10.98 6.08 -14.49
N ILE A 559 -10.89 5.84 -13.18
CA ILE A 559 -11.92 6.31 -12.25
C ILE A 559 -11.85 7.84 -12.19
N THR A 560 -13.00 8.52 -12.20
CA THR A 560 -12.99 9.96 -11.96
C THR A 560 -12.79 10.25 -10.47
N THR A 561 -12.15 11.38 -10.16
CA THR A 561 -12.05 11.93 -8.79
C THR A 561 -13.41 11.95 -8.08
N THR A 562 -14.46 12.31 -8.83
CA THR A 562 -15.85 12.34 -8.39
C THR A 562 -16.34 10.95 -7.96
N GLU A 563 -16.21 9.94 -8.82
CA GLU A 563 -16.62 8.57 -8.50
C GLU A 563 -15.88 8.00 -7.28
N PHE A 564 -14.57 8.24 -7.20
CA PHE A 564 -13.77 7.83 -6.04
C PHE A 564 -14.31 8.43 -4.73
N TYR A 565 -14.70 9.71 -4.75
CA TYR A 565 -15.30 10.34 -3.58
C TYR A 565 -16.70 9.83 -3.26
N HIS A 566 -17.48 9.42 -4.25
CA HIS A 566 -18.78 8.80 -4.00
C HIS A 566 -18.62 7.48 -3.25
N ILE A 567 -17.65 6.65 -3.67
CA ILE A 567 -17.34 5.37 -3.03
C ILE A 567 -16.91 5.60 -1.58
N THR A 568 -15.91 6.45 -1.36
CA THR A 568 -15.41 6.72 0.01
C THR A 568 -16.47 7.35 0.93
N CYS A 569 -17.29 8.27 0.43
CA CYS A 569 -18.42 8.83 1.17
C CYS A 569 -19.47 7.77 1.55
N SER A 570 -19.86 6.93 0.59
CA SER A 570 -20.84 5.87 0.79
C SER A 570 -20.37 4.87 1.86
N TRP A 571 -19.11 4.45 1.77
CA TRP A 571 -18.53 3.48 2.71
C TRP A 571 -18.40 4.05 4.11
N ARG A 572 -18.05 5.34 4.25
CA ARG A 572 -18.07 6.05 5.54
C ARG A 572 -19.46 6.10 6.16
N ALA A 573 -20.50 6.31 5.36
CA ALA A 573 -21.87 6.31 5.85
C ALA A 573 -22.33 4.90 6.26
N TRP A 574 -22.09 3.88 5.43
CA TRP A 574 -22.57 2.52 5.69
C TRP A 574 -21.87 1.83 6.84
N ARG A 575 -20.55 2.03 7.03
CA ARG A 575 -19.87 1.51 8.22
C ARG A 575 -20.46 2.08 9.52
N GLU A 576 -20.96 3.32 9.49
CA GLU A 576 -21.57 3.94 10.67
C GLU A 576 -23.01 3.44 10.89
N ILE A 577 -23.76 3.25 9.80
CA ILE A 577 -25.15 2.77 9.86
C ILE A 577 -25.22 1.30 10.30
N PHE A 578 -24.32 0.45 9.79
CA PHE A 578 -24.37 -1.01 9.98
C PHE A 578 -23.30 -1.57 10.92
N GLY A 579 -22.35 -0.73 11.36
CA GLY A 579 -21.16 -1.15 12.09
C GLY A 579 -20.02 -1.56 11.14
N LEU A 580 -18.79 -1.27 11.54
CA LEU A 580 -17.60 -1.48 10.72
C LEU A 580 -17.35 -2.98 10.46
N ARG A 581 -17.38 -3.83 11.50
CA ARG A 581 -17.22 -5.30 11.36
C ARG A 581 -18.21 -5.93 10.36
N ASN A 582 -19.50 -5.63 10.46
CA ASN A 582 -20.52 -6.16 9.55
C ASN A 582 -20.28 -5.70 8.11
N PHE A 583 -19.95 -4.42 7.93
CA PHE A 583 -19.69 -3.85 6.61
C PHE A 583 -18.46 -4.48 5.94
N ILE A 584 -17.38 -4.71 6.68
CA ILE A 584 -16.19 -5.41 6.18
C ILE A 584 -16.54 -6.83 5.75
N GLY A 585 -17.29 -7.56 6.58
CA GLY A 585 -17.75 -8.91 6.24
C GLY A 585 -18.53 -8.94 4.92
N THR A 586 -19.45 -7.99 4.72
CA THR A 586 -20.19 -7.85 3.46
C THR A 586 -19.27 -7.51 2.28
N VAL A 587 -18.31 -6.58 2.45
CA VAL A 587 -17.34 -6.24 1.40
C VAL A 587 -16.53 -7.47 1.00
N PHE A 588 -15.95 -8.21 1.95
CA PHE A 588 -15.18 -9.42 1.65
C PHE A 588 -16.03 -10.53 1.01
N GLN A 589 -17.27 -10.73 1.44
CA GLN A 589 -18.19 -11.67 0.79
C GLN A 589 -18.47 -11.28 -0.66
N VAL A 590 -18.71 -9.99 -0.93
CA VAL A 590 -18.92 -9.50 -2.29
C VAL A 590 -17.66 -9.67 -3.14
N THR A 591 -16.48 -9.30 -2.61
CA THR A 591 -15.19 -9.46 -3.30
C THR A 591 -14.90 -10.92 -3.63
N ASN A 592 -15.04 -11.82 -2.66
CA ASN A 592 -14.83 -13.26 -2.88
C ASN A 592 -15.78 -13.80 -3.97
N ASN A 593 -17.03 -13.35 -3.98
CA ASN A 593 -17.98 -13.71 -5.03
C ASN A 593 -17.59 -13.20 -6.43
N ILE A 594 -16.87 -12.10 -6.52
CA ILE A 594 -16.31 -11.57 -7.78
C ILE A 594 -15.11 -12.43 -8.21
N THR A 595 -14.19 -12.70 -7.29
CA THR A 595 -12.86 -13.26 -7.60
C THR A 595 -12.81 -14.78 -7.64
N LYS A 596 -13.79 -15.50 -7.08
CA LYS A 596 -13.78 -16.98 -7.00
C LYS A 596 -13.66 -17.70 -8.35
N ASN A 597 -14.12 -17.07 -9.44
CA ASN A 597 -14.10 -17.67 -10.77
C ASN A 597 -12.86 -17.27 -11.59
N PHE A 598 -11.91 -16.53 -11.01
CA PHE A 598 -10.72 -16.09 -11.73
C PHE A 598 -9.79 -17.28 -11.97
N LYS A 599 -9.39 -17.46 -13.23
CA LYS A 599 -8.49 -18.57 -13.62
C LYS A 599 -7.06 -18.35 -13.12
N ILE A 600 -6.64 -17.10 -13.03
CA ILE A 600 -5.32 -16.71 -12.55
C ILE A 600 -5.52 -16.00 -11.21
N PRO A 601 -5.09 -16.60 -10.09
CA PRO A 601 -5.27 -15.99 -8.76
C PRO A 601 -4.64 -14.60 -8.64
N ALA A 602 -3.56 -14.32 -9.37
CA ALA A 602 -2.91 -13.01 -9.38
C ALA A 602 -3.83 -11.87 -9.86
N ASP A 603 -4.80 -12.16 -10.73
CA ASP A 603 -5.76 -11.16 -11.23
C ASP A 603 -6.70 -10.65 -10.13
N SER A 604 -6.82 -11.39 -9.02
CA SER A 604 -7.67 -11.00 -7.89
C SER A 604 -6.99 -10.01 -6.94
N LEU A 605 -5.67 -9.88 -6.99
CA LEU A 605 -4.90 -9.13 -5.99
C LEU A 605 -5.30 -7.65 -5.96
N ALA A 606 -5.43 -7.04 -7.14
CA ALA A 606 -5.78 -5.65 -7.29
C ALA A 606 -7.10 -5.29 -6.58
N PHE A 607 -8.10 -6.17 -6.63
CA PHE A 607 -9.39 -5.96 -5.97
C PHE A 607 -9.19 -5.74 -4.46
N TYR A 608 -8.34 -6.55 -3.83
CA TYR A 608 -8.08 -6.47 -2.39
C TYR A 608 -7.16 -5.30 -2.03
N GLU A 609 -6.19 -4.97 -2.89
CA GLU A 609 -5.32 -3.78 -2.74
C GLU A 609 -6.19 -2.49 -2.74
N ASN A 610 -7.08 -2.36 -3.72
CA ASN A 610 -8.01 -1.24 -3.80
C ASN A 610 -8.94 -1.15 -2.60
N ILE A 611 -9.44 -2.28 -2.11
CA ILE A 611 -10.25 -2.32 -0.89
C ILE A 611 -9.45 -1.86 0.33
N ALA A 612 -8.17 -2.24 0.45
CA ALA A 612 -7.28 -1.75 1.52
C ALA A 612 -7.11 -0.23 1.46
N PHE A 613 -6.92 0.33 0.27
CA PHE A 613 -6.82 1.78 0.07
C PHE A 613 -8.08 2.51 0.54
N ILE A 614 -9.26 2.03 0.12
CA ILE A 614 -10.53 2.63 0.53
C ILE A 614 -10.75 2.47 2.03
N PHE A 615 -10.46 1.32 2.64
CA PHE A 615 -10.61 1.15 4.09
C PHE A 615 -9.65 2.04 4.88
N THR A 616 -8.41 2.20 4.43
CA THR A 616 -7.44 3.11 5.06
C THR A 616 -7.95 4.56 5.06
N ILE A 617 -8.47 5.04 3.91
CA ILE A 617 -9.01 6.39 3.76
C ILE A 617 -10.31 6.57 4.57
N THR A 618 -11.22 5.61 4.48
CA THR A 618 -12.50 5.68 5.17
C THR A 618 -12.34 5.56 6.68
N CYS A 619 -11.30 4.88 7.18
CA CYS A 619 -10.90 4.83 8.59
C CYS A 619 -10.21 6.09 9.11
N ASP A 620 -9.89 7.04 8.23
CA ASP A 620 -9.28 8.32 8.55
C ASP A 620 -8.01 8.17 9.42
N GLN A 621 -7.22 7.11 9.17
CA GLN A 621 -5.97 6.79 9.90
C GLN A 621 -6.15 6.62 11.43
N LYS A 622 -7.37 6.36 11.91
CA LYS A 622 -7.62 6.06 13.33
C LYS A 622 -7.23 4.62 13.66
N MET A 623 -6.27 4.46 14.55
CA MET A 623 -5.76 3.14 14.97
C MET A 623 -6.85 2.19 15.48
N GLU A 624 -7.83 2.69 16.23
CA GLU A 624 -8.96 1.88 16.72
C GLU A 624 -9.75 1.24 15.56
N ALA A 625 -10.08 2.04 14.54
CA ALA A 625 -10.81 1.56 13.37
C ALA A 625 -9.95 0.63 12.50
N ILE A 626 -8.66 0.93 12.33
CA ILE A 626 -7.72 0.06 11.61
C ILE A 626 -7.58 -1.30 12.32
N ASN A 627 -7.49 -1.30 13.65
CA ASN A 627 -7.44 -2.52 14.44
C ASN A 627 -8.72 -3.34 14.29
N GLU A 628 -9.90 -2.70 14.33
CA GLU A 628 -11.18 -3.38 14.10
C GLU A 628 -11.26 -3.98 12.68
N VAL A 629 -10.66 -3.31 11.68
CA VAL A 629 -10.53 -3.86 10.32
C VAL A 629 -9.68 -5.12 10.30
N LEU A 630 -8.51 -5.11 10.95
CA LEU A 630 -7.66 -6.29 11.04
C LEU A 630 -8.30 -7.42 11.83
N ASP A 631 -8.95 -7.13 12.96
CA ASP A 631 -9.63 -8.16 13.76
C ASP A 631 -10.74 -8.83 12.93
N SER A 632 -11.55 -8.04 12.21
CA SER A 632 -12.57 -8.55 11.28
C SER A 632 -11.96 -9.39 10.15
N THR A 633 -10.75 -9.03 9.71
CA THR A 633 -10.01 -9.77 8.67
C THR A 633 -9.50 -11.11 9.20
N PHE A 634 -8.97 -11.14 10.43
CA PHE A 634 -8.53 -12.37 11.08
C PHE A 634 -9.68 -13.33 11.32
N ASP A 635 -10.84 -12.83 11.76
CA ASP A 635 -12.06 -13.65 11.90
C ASP A 635 -12.48 -14.24 10.56
N PHE A 636 -12.50 -13.43 9.49
CA PHE A 636 -12.84 -13.91 8.16
C PHE A 636 -11.86 -14.99 7.67
N ILE A 637 -10.56 -14.82 7.91
CA ILE A 637 -9.53 -15.81 7.57
C ILE A 637 -9.78 -17.13 8.30
N LYS A 638 -10.10 -17.09 9.60
CA LYS A 638 -10.34 -18.29 10.40
C LYS A 638 -11.65 -19.00 10.05
N GLU A 639 -12.72 -18.25 9.83
CA GLU A 639 -14.09 -18.80 9.81
C GLU A 639 -14.63 -19.04 8.40
N SER A 640 -14.18 -18.26 7.41
CA SER A 640 -14.85 -18.16 6.10
C SER A 640 -13.93 -18.30 4.89
N LEU A 641 -12.61 -18.44 5.08
CA LEU A 641 -11.65 -18.50 3.98
C LEU A 641 -11.63 -19.89 3.32
N SER A 642 -12.18 -19.98 2.11
CA SER A 642 -12.21 -21.22 1.32
C SER A 642 -11.46 -21.16 -0.01
N GLU A 643 -11.15 -19.97 -0.51
CA GLU A 643 -10.63 -19.76 -1.87
C GLU A 643 -9.18 -19.27 -1.86
N MET A 644 -8.36 -19.80 -2.78
CA MET A 644 -6.95 -19.38 -2.96
C MET A 644 -6.85 -17.92 -3.40
N THR A 645 -7.77 -17.44 -4.23
CA THR A 645 -7.80 -16.02 -4.66
C THR A 645 -8.04 -15.09 -3.48
N ALA A 646 -8.96 -15.44 -2.58
CA ALA A 646 -9.20 -14.68 -1.36
C ALA A 646 -7.99 -14.74 -0.41
N ALA A 647 -7.33 -15.90 -0.26
CA ALA A 647 -6.16 -16.03 0.62
C ALA A 647 -5.01 -15.12 0.17
N LEU A 648 -4.70 -15.12 -1.14
CA LEU A 648 -3.67 -14.25 -1.70
C LEU A 648 -4.10 -12.78 -1.74
N GLY A 649 -5.38 -12.49 -1.98
CA GLY A 649 -5.91 -11.13 -1.92
C GLY A 649 -5.82 -10.53 -0.53
N LEU A 650 -6.23 -11.27 0.51
CA LEU A 650 -6.16 -10.81 1.89
C LEU A 650 -4.73 -10.62 2.39
N CYS A 651 -3.76 -11.35 1.84
CA CYS A 651 -2.35 -11.08 2.15
C CYS A 651 -1.88 -9.73 1.58
N CYS A 652 -2.31 -9.34 0.37
CA CYS A 652 -2.11 -7.97 -0.13
C CYS A 652 -2.80 -6.96 0.77
N PHE A 653 -4.07 -7.20 1.08
CA PHE A 653 -4.88 -6.29 1.88
C PHE A 653 -4.20 -5.95 3.21
N CYS A 654 -3.72 -6.96 3.94
CA CYS A 654 -3.05 -6.73 5.22
C CYS A 654 -1.70 -6.01 5.05
N MET A 655 -0.92 -6.33 4.02
CA MET A 655 0.34 -5.64 3.73
C MET A 655 0.11 -4.16 3.40
N ASP A 656 -0.88 -3.85 2.58
CA ASP A 656 -1.19 -2.48 2.18
C ASP A 656 -1.70 -1.68 3.39
N MET A 657 -2.59 -2.26 4.19
CA MET A 657 -3.05 -1.62 5.44
C MET A 657 -1.85 -1.27 6.37
N VAL A 658 -0.86 -2.15 6.49
CA VAL A 658 0.37 -1.89 7.25
C VAL A 658 1.17 -0.75 6.61
N CYS A 659 1.48 -0.83 5.30
CA CYS A 659 2.32 0.12 4.60
C CYS A 659 1.73 1.55 4.50
N LEU A 660 0.41 1.67 4.53
CA LEU A 660 -0.29 2.95 4.41
C LEU A 660 -0.64 3.58 5.76
N THR A 661 -0.43 2.87 6.86
CA THR A 661 -0.66 3.43 8.19
C THR A 661 0.55 4.25 8.60
N GLU A 662 0.37 5.54 8.87
CA GLU A 662 1.50 6.44 9.15
C GLU A 662 2.10 6.23 10.56
N LYS A 663 1.28 5.85 11.55
CA LYS A 663 1.70 5.69 12.96
C LYS A 663 1.52 4.26 13.43
N ASN A 664 2.49 3.73 14.18
CA ASN A 664 2.45 2.38 14.75
C ASN A 664 2.28 1.26 13.71
N TRP A 665 2.74 1.48 12.47
CA TRP A 665 2.74 0.43 11.44
C TRP A 665 3.52 -0.80 11.90
N GLU A 666 4.56 -0.60 12.72
CA GLU A 666 5.34 -1.65 13.38
C GLU A 666 4.47 -2.61 14.19
N VAL A 667 3.58 -2.03 15.01
CA VAL A 667 2.68 -2.78 15.89
C VAL A 667 1.65 -3.53 15.07
N LEU A 668 1.13 -2.91 14.01
CA LEU A 668 0.20 -3.57 13.09
C LEU A 668 0.86 -4.73 12.36
N PHE A 669 2.09 -4.51 11.87
CA PHE A 669 2.87 -5.55 11.23
C PHE A 669 3.09 -6.75 12.16
N ASP A 670 3.57 -6.50 13.38
CA ASP A 670 3.81 -7.56 14.37
C ASP A 670 2.53 -8.36 14.65
N ARG A 671 1.38 -7.69 14.79
CA ARG A 671 0.09 -8.38 14.99
C ARG A 671 -0.26 -9.30 13.83
N VAL A 672 -0.13 -8.84 12.58
CA VAL A 672 -0.44 -9.68 11.41
C VAL A 672 0.59 -10.81 11.26
N PHE A 673 1.86 -10.52 11.53
CA PHE A 673 2.94 -11.50 11.47
C PHE A 673 2.79 -12.60 12.53
N ASP A 674 2.50 -12.24 13.78
CA ASP A 674 2.22 -13.21 14.86
C ASP A 674 0.98 -14.05 14.55
N PHE A 675 -0.05 -13.44 13.95
CA PHE A 675 -1.22 -14.17 13.48
C PHE A 675 -0.87 -15.18 12.38
N ALA A 676 -0.10 -14.77 11.37
CA ALA A 676 0.39 -15.65 10.31
C ALA A 676 1.27 -16.79 10.87
N ARG A 677 2.16 -16.49 11.83
CA ARG A 677 2.97 -17.52 12.51
C ARG A 677 2.11 -18.54 13.22
N THR A 678 1.12 -18.09 13.99
CA THR A 678 0.20 -18.97 14.74
C THR A 678 -0.53 -19.93 13.80
N ILE A 679 -0.99 -19.45 12.64
CA ILE A 679 -1.62 -20.31 11.62
C ILE A 679 -0.66 -21.42 11.15
N LEU A 680 0.60 -21.09 10.85
CA LEU A 680 1.57 -22.06 10.35
C LEU A 680 2.04 -23.06 11.43
N GLU A 681 2.01 -22.66 12.69
CA GLU A 681 2.27 -23.56 13.82
C GLU A 681 1.11 -24.54 14.06
N GLU A 682 -0.14 -24.11 13.83
CA GLU A 682 -1.35 -24.94 13.96
C GLU A 682 -1.59 -25.86 12.75
N ASP A 683 -1.22 -25.44 11.53
CA ASP A 683 -1.34 -26.23 10.29
C ASP A 683 0.03 -26.39 9.59
N PRO A 684 0.91 -27.28 10.10
CA PRO A 684 2.24 -27.49 9.54
C PRO A 684 2.22 -28.23 8.19
N GLN A 685 1.10 -28.85 7.80
CA GLN A 685 0.95 -29.54 6.50
C GLN A 685 0.49 -28.60 5.38
N GLY A 686 -0.12 -27.46 5.73
CA GLY A 686 -0.47 -26.45 4.75
C GLY A 686 -1.70 -26.73 3.93
N GLU A 687 -2.60 -27.55 4.46
CA GLU A 687 -3.78 -28.01 3.73
C GLU A 687 -4.87 -26.92 3.70
N ASN A 688 -4.82 -25.95 4.64
CA ASN A 688 -5.80 -24.87 4.74
C ASN A 688 -5.40 -23.62 3.93
N MET A 689 -6.39 -22.95 3.33
CA MET A 689 -6.22 -21.64 2.70
C MET A 689 -5.69 -20.57 3.66
N SER A 690 -5.91 -20.72 4.97
CA SER A 690 -5.28 -19.88 6.00
C SER A 690 -3.75 -19.97 5.96
N ALA A 691 -3.18 -21.17 5.74
CA ALA A 691 -1.74 -21.34 5.60
C ALA A 691 -1.21 -20.69 4.31
N VAL A 692 -2.00 -20.71 3.23
CA VAL A 692 -1.68 -19.99 1.97
C VAL A 692 -1.62 -18.48 2.21
N PHE A 693 -2.58 -17.92 2.96
CA PHE A 693 -2.53 -16.52 3.39
C PHE A 693 -1.26 -16.22 4.19
N ALA A 694 -0.97 -17.03 5.21
CA ALA A 694 0.15 -16.81 6.13
C ALA A 694 1.50 -16.84 5.38
N LEU A 695 1.74 -17.84 4.53
CA LEU A 695 2.94 -17.90 3.69
C LEU A 695 2.98 -16.74 2.68
N GLY A 696 1.85 -16.38 2.08
CA GLY A 696 1.75 -15.25 1.18
C GLY A 696 2.17 -13.93 1.84
N PHE A 697 1.69 -13.69 3.06
CA PHE A 697 2.04 -12.51 3.85
C PHE A 697 3.54 -12.46 4.17
N ILE A 698 4.12 -13.56 4.65
CA ILE A 698 5.55 -13.64 4.96
C ILE A 698 6.40 -13.43 3.71
N ARG A 699 6.09 -14.13 2.61
CA ARG A 699 6.79 -13.99 1.34
C ARG A 699 6.77 -12.55 0.85
N ARG A 700 5.63 -11.87 0.90
CA ARG A 700 5.54 -10.45 0.50
C ARG A 700 6.40 -9.58 1.39
N SER A 701 6.32 -9.78 2.69
CA SER A 701 7.08 -9.01 3.67
C SER A 701 8.61 -9.15 3.50
N LEU A 702 9.11 -10.31 3.08
CA LEU A 702 10.53 -10.51 2.71
C LEU A 702 10.98 -9.62 1.54
N PHE A 703 10.06 -9.25 0.66
CA PHE A 703 10.35 -8.45 -0.53
C PHE A 703 9.92 -6.98 -0.41
N THR A 704 9.37 -6.57 0.75
CA THR A 704 8.96 -5.18 1.00
C THR A 704 10.06 -4.44 1.76
N PRO A 705 10.66 -3.39 1.17
CA PRO A 705 11.63 -2.53 1.84
C PRO A 705 11.16 -2.06 3.22
N PHE A 706 12.11 -1.83 4.15
CA PHE A 706 11.88 -1.46 5.56
C PHE A 706 11.27 -2.56 6.44
N ILE A 707 10.34 -3.37 5.92
CA ILE A 707 9.78 -4.56 6.62
C ILE A 707 10.81 -5.68 6.69
N GLN A 708 11.62 -5.82 5.64
CA GLN A 708 12.72 -6.76 5.53
C GLN A 708 13.57 -6.94 6.79
N ASN A 709 14.08 -5.84 7.35
CA ASN A 709 14.93 -5.86 8.54
C ASN A 709 14.25 -6.55 9.72
N ARG A 710 12.94 -6.28 9.88
CA ARG A 710 12.14 -6.78 10.99
C ARG A 710 11.91 -8.29 10.90
N ILE A 711 11.73 -8.80 9.68
CA ILE A 711 11.58 -10.24 9.45
C ILE A 711 12.92 -10.97 9.58
N THR A 712 14.01 -10.39 9.08
CA THR A 712 15.31 -11.08 9.06
C THR A 712 15.91 -11.33 10.45
N ASP A 713 15.40 -10.64 11.47
CA ASP A 713 15.80 -10.78 12.87
C ASP A 713 15.07 -11.92 13.61
N VAL A 714 14.00 -12.48 13.04
CA VAL A 714 13.21 -13.57 13.64
C VAL A 714 13.69 -14.94 13.16
N HIS A 715 13.63 -15.95 14.05
CA HIS A 715 13.92 -17.36 13.73
C HIS A 715 12.77 -17.99 12.92
N PHE A 716 13.12 -18.73 11.86
CA PHE A 716 12.18 -19.23 10.85
C PHE A 716 11.86 -20.74 10.97
N ASP A 717 12.08 -21.31 12.15
CA ASP A 717 11.91 -22.74 12.45
C ASP A 717 10.51 -23.28 12.07
N TYR A 718 9.50 -22.42 12.06
CA TYR A 718 8.13 -22.77 11.65
C TYR A 718 7.96 -22.91 10.12
N ILE A 719 8.73 -22.21 9.29
CA ILE A 719 8.71 -22.41 7.83
C ILE A 719 9.51 -23.66 7.44
N GLU A 720 10.57 -23.97 8.17
CA GLU A 720 11.30 -25.24 8.00
C GLU A 720 10.37 -26.44 8.17
N LYS A 721 9.52 -26.42 9.21
CA LYS A 721 8.49 -27.45 9.44
C LYS A 721 7.51 -27.61 8.27
N PHE A 722 7.22 -26.52 7.56
CA PHE A 722 6.33 -26.50 6.41
C PHE A 722 7.01 -26.97 5.11
N THR A 723 8.33 -27.12 5.10
CA THR A 723 9.12 -27.51 3.91
C THR A 723 8.98 -26.58 2.70
N ASP A 724 8.71 -25.29 2.93
CA ASP A 724 8.66 -24.27 1.86
C ASP A 724 10.07 -23.73 1.51
N TRP A 725 10.86 -24.61 0.88
CA TRP A 725 12.25 -24.34 0.49
C TRP A 725 12.46 -23.06 -0.33
N PRO A 726 11.61 -22.72 -1.32
CA PRO A 726 11.74 -21.47 -2.07
C PRO A 726 11.73 -20.21 -1.19
N THR A 727 10.89 -20.18 -0.15
CA THR A 727 10.77 -19.03 0.78
C THR A 727 11.96 -18.94 1.72
N LEU A 728 12.44 -20.08 2.24
CA LEU A 728 13.62 -20.12 3.10
C LEU A 728 14.88 -19.68 2.34
N ILE A 729 15.00 -20.04 1.06
CA ILE A 729 16.07 -19.54 0.19
C ILE A 729 15.95 -18.02 0.04
N ASP A 730 14.77 -17.49 -0.25
CA ASP A 730 14.54 -16.04 -0.36
C ASP A 730 14.92 -15.32 0.94
N TYR A 731 14.56 -15.88 2.08
CA TYR A 731 14.92 -15.34 3.39
C TYR A 731 16.44 -15.18 3.55
N PHE A 732 17.23 -16.23 3.29
CA PHE A 732 18.68 -16.15 3.45
C PHE A 732 19.34 -15.23 2.43
N VAL A 733 18.81 -15.16 1.21
CA VAL A 733 19.27 -14.22 0.18
C VAL A 733 19.01 -12.77 0.60
N VAL A 734 17.82 -12.47 1.09
CA VAL A 734 17.48 -11.13 1.60
C VAL A 734 18.34 -10.79 2.83
N LYS A 735 18.48 -11.72 3.78
CA LYS A 735 19.29 -11.57 4.98
C LYS A 735 20.77 -11.31 4.67
N SER A 736 21.36 -12.04 3.71
CA SER A 736 22.74 -11.77 3.30
C SER A 736 22.88 -10.35 2.78
N ARG A 737 21.97 -9.94 1.88
CA ARG A 737 22.05 -8.65 1.23
C ARG A 737 21.89 -7.48 2.19
N LEU A 738 20.96 -7.54 3.14
CA LEU A 738 20.82 -6.50 4.17
C LEU A 738 22.10 -6.36 5.00
N LYS A 739 22.71 -7.48 5.39
CA LYS A 739 23.97 -7.50 6.15
C LYS A 739 25.12 -6.84 5.39
N TRP A 740 25.22 -7.08 4.07
CA TRP A 740 26.29 -6.55 3.24
C TRP A 740 26.00 -5.14 2.70
N GLN A 741 24.74 -4.69 2.64
CA GLN A 741 24.38 -3.30 2.29
C GLN A 741 24.71 -2.30 3.41
N GLY A 742 24.68 -2.71 4.68
CA GLY A 742 25.09 -1.87 5.81
C GLY A 742 26.61 -1.60 5.92
N GLN A 743 27.42 -2.11 4.98
CA GLN A 743 28.88 -1.96 4.95
C GLN A 743 29.38 -1.13 3.75
N PHE A 744 28.48 -0.54 2.94
CA PHE A 744 28.82 0.30 1.79
C PHE A 744 28.19 1.69 1.85
#